data_AF-A0A1V5W6G6-F1
#
_entry.id   AF-A0A1V5W6G6-F1
#
_cell.length_a   1.000
_cell.length_b   1.000
_cell.length_c   1.000
_cell.angle_alpha   90.00
_cell.angle_beta   90.00
_cell.angle_gamma   90.00
#
_symmetry.space_group_name_H-M   'P 1'
#
loop_
_entity.id
_entity.type
_entity.pdbx_description
1 polymer ?
#
loop_
_entity_poly.entity_id
_entity_poly.type
_entity_poly.pdbx_seq_one_letter_code
_entity_poly.pdbx_strand_id
1 'polypeptide(L)'
;MKYYLCVDEKGQFEHDLFKKEKSTVGGFFCNESSYYKIEHTFENFLKEFNKQVTQYKPHIPKLTKSELHFRILHCGKDPFQEGFTYPKDKGQQFIKEILSKVKNNLLMICHTSGKSPLYLHPQHNYVIALISLIAGVITNQKEILKGSNELIIKIATRNKIVLSGYAQEDKEKYQSILKKEIEETLRRALLPAELEIKLEFLQAKDNYHLILADFLLGAMYDSIYAEEISPLPKKIFDINQFYHISLGNKPERILSDLQKNNNIKEAALLALDFYNNKEEKYQESAKSFLYNILPEFLQRKDFSLEFASLLDLFLSEINAQRHASPTSLEDLKRTSSILLEIEKEKNLYLPPSIKERCLYYLVHYEAHSGVSADPQNSYSQQYENFFKDNGHLIYPSLPERVSKRLETKLIALQSLYFNNFLFEDIIKDFEPEINLYEQTFKILHQREKTDSLYARLCGTYAQALAFCGSINNNKKLIYDAIDYFSIDLQYLEEDSQFKHQCLSFLLSCYWMLEDIENYKKTFRDMVEDFDNIDELLHKIEKARLSENEKIFRLLDFMRYAELAERLDFDNLSAKSKKTLLGLTEKYSNKAIYYPYNLFIKWNALLQFRYGCTEKAMQLLQLIDKPIDNSIFYQMTAAIAKMMMRTIEQNNQRDEEISNTIKILRSQYPGFKRFAEAKNLSDDVKQNNHTIEEIVRLMPYYYS
;
A
#
# COMPACT_ATOMS: atom_id res chain seq x y z
N MET A 1 4.85 30.50 29.85
CA MET A 1 3.76 30.23 28.87
C MET A 1 3.49 28.74 28.84
N LYS A 2 2.23 28.31 28.75
CA LYS A 2 1.83 26.89 28.78
C LYS A 2 1.42 26.38 27.40
N TYR A 3 1.77 25.13 27.12
CA TYR A 3 1.38 24.43 25.90
C TYR A 3 0.71 23.11 26.24
N TYR A 4 -0.14 22.64 25.32
CA TYR A 4 -0.96 21.47 25.50
C TYR A 4 -0.76 20.49 24.35
N LEU A 5 -0.55 19.22 24.68
CA LEU A 5 -0.59 18.10 23.76
C LEU A 5 -1.74 17.18 24.18
N CYS A 6 -2.77 17.07 23.35
CA CYS A 6 -3.93 16.21 23.62
C CYS A 6 -3.87 14.99 22.71
N VAL A 7 -3.95 13.80 23.31
CA VAL A 7 -3.60 12.53 22.66
C VAL A 7 -4.70 11.50 22.86
N ASP A 8 -5.07 10.83 21.78
CA ASP A 8 -5.94 9.66 21.77
C ASP A 8 -5.33 8.53 20.91
N GLU A 9 -6.00 7.38 20.86
CA GLU A 9 -5.60 6.21 20.09
C GLU A 9 -6.66 5.78 19.08
N LYS A 10 -6.20 5.20 17.96
CA LYS A 10 -7.04 4.49 16.99
C LYS A 10 -6.51 3.08 16.81
N GLY A 11 -7.41 2.10 16.76
CA GLY A 11 -7.08 0.68 16.76
C GLY A 11 -7.27 0.07 18.15
N GLN A 12 -7.03 -1.24 18.29
CA GLN A 12 -7.25 -1.92 19.58
C GLN A 12 -5.96 -2.24 20.33
N PHE A 13 -4.77 -2.00 19.74
CA PHE A 13 -3.49 -2.51 20.28
C PHE A 13 -3.74 -3.91 20.89
N GLU A 14 -4.07 -4.87 20.02
CA GLU A 14 -4.28 -6.30 20.34
C GLU A 14 -3.17 -7.11 19.67
N HIS A 15 -2.98 -8.38 20.06
CA HIS A 15 -1.99 -9.26 19.43
C HIS A 15 -2.28 -9.42 17.91
N ASP A 16 -1.28 -9.12 17.10
CA ASP A 16 -1.35 -9.01 15.63
C ASP A 16 -1.70 -10.31 14.89
N LEU A 17 -1.72 -11.46 15.56
CA LEU A 17 -2.17 -12.73 14.97
C LEU A 17 -3.60 -12.67 14.40
N PHE A 18 -4.35 -11.58 14.65
CA PHE A 18 -5.77 -11.49 14.33
C PHE A 18 -6.24 -10.28 13.49
N LYS A 19 -5.42 -9.25 13.13
CA LYS A 19 -5.96 -8.05 12.42
C LYS A 19 -5.05 -7.36 11.40
N LYS A 20 -5.68 -6.84 10.32
CA LYS A 20 -5.11 -6.02 9.23
C LYS A 20 -4.98 -4.50 9.56
N GLU A 21 -5.64 -3.99 10.61
CA GLU A 21 -5.68 -2.54 10.89
C GLU A 21 -4.50 -2.06 11.76
N LYS A 22 -3.75 -1.05 11.29
CA LYS A 22 -2.64 -0.45 12.03
C LYS A 22 -3.15 0.34 13.25
N SER A 23 -2.66 -0.02 14.44
CA SER A 23 -2.89 0.76 15.67
C SER A 23 -1.99 1.98 15.69
N THR A 24 -2.52 3.15 16.05
CA THR A 24 -1.80 4.44 16.06
C THR A 24 -2.21 5.28 17.25
N VAL A 25 -1.27 6.07 17.76
CA VAL A 25 -1.52 7.15 18.73
C VAL A 25 -1.35 8.50 18.03
N GLY A 26 -2.19 9.48 18.34
CA GLY A 26 -2.06 10.83 17.79
C GLY A 26 -3.02 11.84 18.41
N GLY A 27 -3.05 13.05 17.84
CA GLY A 27 -3.86 14.15 18.35
C GLY A 27 -3.31 15.50 17.90
N PHE A 28 -3.31 16.50 18.77
CA PHE A 28 -2.94 17.87 18.41
C PHE A 28 -2.13 18.61 19.47
N PHE A 29 -1.41 19.63 19.02
CA PHE A 29 -0.61 20.55 19.83
C PHE A 29 -1.12 21.98 19.71
N CYS A 30 -1.27 22.69 20.83
CA CYS A 30 -1.70 24.09 20.85
C CYS A 30 -1.13 24.86 22.06
N ASN A 31 -1.25 26.18 22.04
CA ASN A 31 -0.94 27.03 23.20
C ASN A 31 -2.14 27.13 24.16
N GLU A 32 -1.92 27.68 25.35
CA GLU A 32 -2.94 27.87 26.38
C GLU A 32 -4.17 28.66 25.93
N SER A 33 -3.98 29.77 25.21
CA SER A 33 -5.12 30.59 24.75
C SER A 33 -6.02 29.83 23.77
N SER A 34 -5.41 29.04 22.89
CA SER A 34 -6.11 28.17 21.94
C SER A 34 -6.83 27.03 22.65
N TYR A 35 -6.21 26.44 23.69
CA TYR A 35 -6.80 25.37 24.48
C TYR A 35 -8.16 25.81 25.03
N TYR A 36 -8.24 26.92 25.78
CA TYR A 36 -9.52 27.39 26.32
C TYR A 36 -10.53 27.82 25.25
N LYS A 37 -10.07 28.39 24.12
CA LYS A 37 -10.96 28.73 22.99
C LYS A 37 -11.60 27.50 22.36
N ILE A 38 -10.87 26.40 22.25
CA ILE A 38 -11.39 25.14 21.71
C ILE A 38 -12.53 24.63 22.60
N GLU A 39 -12.33 24.60 23.92
CA GLU A 39 -13.34 24.12 24.87
C GLU A 39 -14.65 24.93 24.74
N HIS A 40 -14.52 26.26 24.77
CA HIS A 40 -15.67 27.16 24.65
C HIS A 40 -16.39 27.03 23.30
N THR A 41 -15.63 26.89 22.20
CA THR A 41 -16.17 26.70 20.85
C THR A 41 -16.95 25.39 20.77
N PHE A 42 -16.40 24.31 21.32
CA PHE A 42 -17.01 22.99 21.28
C PHE A 42 -18.32 22.97 22.09
N GLU A 43 -18.31 23.51 23.30
CA GLU A 43 -19.48 23.52 24.19
C GLU A 43 -20.63 24.36 23.61
N ASN A 44 -20.34 25.57 23.11
CA ASN A 44 -21.35 26.43 22.50
C ASN A 44 -21.93 25.78 21.24
N PHE A 45 -21.07 25.24 20.39
CA PHE A 45 -21.52 24.61 19.15
C PHE A 45 -22.39 23.37 19.41
N LEU A 46 -22.06 22.54 20.41
CA LEU A 46 -22.90 21.40 20.78
C LEU A 46 -24.32 21.84 21.19
N LYS A 47 -24.44 22.92 21.97
CA LYS A 47 -25.73 23.48 22.38
C LYS A 47 -26.52 24.00 21.17
N GLU A 48 -25.86 24.76 20.29
CA GLU A 48 -26.46 25.31 19.07
C GLU A 48 -26.91 24.22 18.10
N PHE A 49 -26.04 23.24 17.84
CA PHE A 49 -26.32 22.13 16.94
C PHE A 49 -27.51 21.29 17.42
N ASN A 50 -27.55 20.95 18.71
CA ASN A 50 -28.68 20.25 19.29
C ASN A 50 -29.99 21.03 19.16
N LYS A 51 -29.95 22.36 19.34
CA LYS A 51 -31.13 23.22 19.16
C LYS A 51 -31.60 23.21 17.71
N GLN A 52 -30.69 23.36 16.75
CA GLN A 52 -31.02 23.36 15.33
C GLN A 52 -31.60 22.01 14.90
N VAL A 53 -30.91 20.91 15.19
CA VAL A 53 -31.35 19.56 14.78
C VAL A 53 -32.72 19.21 15.36
N THR A 54 -32.96 19.50 16.65
CA THR A 54 -34.26 19.19 17.27
C THR A 54 -35.41 20.10 16.82
N GLN A 55 -35.12 21.33 16.38
CA GLN A 55 -36.13 22.21 15.76
C GLN A 55 -36.56 21.72 14.37
N TYR A 56 -35.64 21.19 13.56
CA TYR A 56 -35.95 20.71 12.21
C TYR A 56 -36.42 19.24 12.18
N LYS A 57 -35.95 18.40 13.12
CA LYS A 57 -36.24 16.96 13.20
C LYS A 57 -36.33 16.51 14.67
N PRO A 58 -37.50 16.64 15.32
CA PRO A 58 -37.65 16.41 16.77
C PRO A 58 -37.43 14.96 17.23
N HIS A 59 -37.41 14.00 16.31
CA HIS A 59 -37.14 12.58 16.59
C HIS A 59 -35.64 12.24 16.68
N ILE A 60 -34.74 13.15 16.28
CA ILE A 60 -33.30 12.93 16.40
C ILE A 60 -32.89 13.20 17.86
N PRO A 61 -32.20 12.26 18.54
CA PRO A 61 -31.76 12.46 19.92
C PRO A 61 -30.79 13.66 20.03
N LYS A 62 -30.75 14.30 21.19
CA LYS A 62 -29.74 15.34 21.47
C LYS A 62 -28.40 14.66 21.78
N LEU A 63 -27.32 15.15 21.18
CA LEU A 63 -25.97 14.72 21.50
C LEU A 63 -25.56 15.24 22.88
N THR A 64 -25.17 14.34 23.76
CA THR A 64 -24.47 14.65 25.00
C THR A 64 -22.97 14.55 24.81
N LYS A 65 -22.18 15.15 25.72
CA LYS A 65 -20.71 15.10 25.65
C LYS A 65 -20.17 13.67 25.57
N SER A 66 -20.77 12.75 26.33
CA SER A 66 -20.34 11.35 26.39
C SER A 66 -20.64 10.54 25.11
N GLU A 67 -21.51 11.04 24.23
CA GLU A 67 -21.87 10.41 22.96
C GLU A 67 -21.04 10.94 21.78
N LEU A 68 -20.15 11.91 22.03
CA LEU A 68 -19.28 12.47 21.03
C LEU A 68 -18.06 11.56 20.82
N HIS A 69 -18.22 10.59 19.92
CA HIS A 69 -17.13 9.73 19.44
C HIS A 69 -17.16 9.73 17.91
N PHE A 70 -15.99 9.91 17.28
CA PHE A 70 -15.83 9.95 15.83
C PHE A 70 -16.56 8.80 15.16
N ARG A 71 -16.33 7.56 15.59
CA ARG A 71 -16.93 6.38 14.96
C ARG A 71 -18.45 6.39 15.01
N ILE A 72 -19.04 6.74 16.15
CA ILE A 72 -20.49 6.80 16.34
C ILE A 72 -21.10 7.84 15.40
N LEU A 73 -20.54 9.05 15.37
CA LEU A 73 -21.06 10.14 14.55
C LEU A 73 -20.77 9.94 13.05
N HIS A 74 -19.64 9.32 12.71
CA HIS A 74 -19.23 9.07 11.34
C HIS A 74 -19.98 7.90 10.69
N CYS A 75 -20.16 6.80 11.42
CA CYS A 75 -20.82 5.58 10.92
C CYS A 75 -22.33 5.54 11.23
N GLY A 76 -22.78 6.34 12.20
CA GLY A 76 -24.14 6.35 12.73
C GLY A 76 -24.43 5.28 13.80
N LYS A 77 -23.50 4.36 14.04
CA LYS A 77 -23.55 3.34 15.11
C LYS A 77 -22.15 2.88 15.48
N ASP A 78 -21.98 2.39 16.71
CA ASP A 78 -20.78 1.63 17.09
C ASP A 78 -20.99 0.13 16.81
N PRO A 79 -20.16 -0.54 15.98
CA PRO A 79 -20.24 -1.99 15.77
C PRO A 79 -19.83 -2.83 16.99
N PHE A 80 -19.16 -2.22 17.97
CA PHE A 80 -18.54 -2.93 19.09
C PHE A 80 -19.21 -2.67 20.44
N GLN A 81 -20.26 -1.85 20.48
CA GLN A 81 -21.10 -1.62 21.65
C GLN A 81 -22.56 -1.54 21.22
N GLU A 82 -23.43 -2.35 21.84
CA GLU A 82 -24.88 -2.14 21.75
C GLU A 82 -25.24 -0.85 22.50
N GLY A 83 -26.01 0.04 21.88
CA GLY A 83 -26.40 1.30 22.51
C GLY A 83 -26.85 2.38 21.54
N PHE A 84 -26.15 3.52 21.56
CA PHE A 84 -26.56 4.76 20.91
C PHE A 84 -26.30 4.76 19.39
N THR A 85 -27.32 5.14 18.62
CA THR A 85 -27.24 5.37 17.18
C THR A 85 -27.56 6.81 16.85
N TYR A 86 -26.84 7.39 15.89
CA TYR A 86 -27.07 8.76 15.42
C TYR A 86 -27.20 8.82 13.90
N PRO A 87 -28.03 9.71 13.33
CA PRO A 87 -28.11 9.86 11.88
C PRO A 87 -26.75 10.22 11.28
N LYS A 88 -26.26 9.38 10.37
CA LYS A 88 -24.92 9.47 9.78
C LYS A 88 -24.66 10.83 9.14
N ASP A 89 -25.61 11.35 8.36
CA ASP A 89 -25.51 12.66 7.72
C ASP A 89 -25.31 13.79 8.73
N LYS A 90 -26.00 13.72 9.87
CA LYS A 90 -25.91 14.73 10.94
C LYS A 90 -24.66 14.57 11.78
N GLY A 91 -24.24 13.35 12.11
CA GLY A 91 -23.00 13.13 12.83
C GLY A 91 -21.77 13.55 12.01
N GLN A 92 -21.76 13.24 10.71
CA GLN A 92 -20.70 13.70 9.81
C GLN A 92 -20.68 15.24 9.68
N GLN A 93 -21.85 15.87 9.56
CA GLN A 93 -21.97 17.33 9.56
C GLN A 93 -21.40 17.96 10.84
N PHE A 94 -21.74 17.40 12.01
CA PHE A 94 -21.23 17.88 13.30
C PHE A 94 -19.70 17.86 13.36
N ILE A 95 -19.08 16.75 12.97
CA ILE A 95 -17.61 16.61 12.95
C ILE A 95 -17.00 17.68 12.03
N LYS A 96 -17.49 17.83 10.80
CA LYS A 96 -16.97 18.83 9.84
C LYS A 96 -17.00 20.25 10.41
N GLU A 97 -18.14 20.64 10.97
CA GLU A 97 -18.33 22.00 11.47
C GLU A 97 -17.45 22.28 12.70
N ILE A 98 -17.30 21.32 13.61
CA ILE A 98 -16.36 21.42 14.73
C ILE A 98 -14.94 21.60 14.21
N LEU A 99 -14.47 20.72 13.32
CA LEU A 99 -13.11 20.76 12.78
C LEU A 99 -12.83 22.11 12.09
N SER A 100 -13.78 22.60 11.29
CA SER A 100 -13.69 23.91 10.62
C SER A 100 -13.58 25.08 11.60
N LYS A 101 -14.31 25.04 12.73
CA LYS A 101 -14.29 26.08 13.75
C LYS A 101 -13.02 26.08 14.61
N VAL A 102 -12.44 24.91 14.86
CA VAL A 102 -11.29 24.78 15.78
C VAL A 102 -9.93 24.76 15.09
N LYS A 103 -9.85 24.46 13.78
CA LYS A 103 -8.57 24.29 13.07
C LYS A 103 -7.59 25.45 13.26
N ASN A 104 -8.05 26.69 13.20
CA ASN A 104 -7.18 27.87 13.34
C ASN A 104 -6.60 28.06 14.75
N ASN A 105 -7.08 27.31 15.74
CA ASN A 105 -6.54 27.32 17.10
C ASN A 105 -5.41 26.28 17.28
N LEU A 106 -5.20 25.38 16.32
CA LEU A 106 -4.21 24.32 16.40
C LEU A 106 -2.87 24.77 15.82
N LEU A 107 -1.77 24.45 16.50
CA LEU A 107 -0.42 24.67 15.96
C LEU A 107 0.01 23.51 15.07
N MET A 108 -0.43 22.30 15.39
CA MET A 108 -0.07 21.08 14.68
C MET A 108 -1.06 19.95 14.98
N ILE A 109 -1.28 19.10 13.99
CA ILE A 109 -1.87 17.77 14.18
C ILE A 109 -0.78 16.71 13.97
N CYS A 110 -0.80 15.65 14.77
CA CYS A 110 0.27 14.67 14.76
C CYS A 110 -0.23 13.25 15.02
N HIS A 111 0.46 12.27 14.44
CA HIS A 111 0.24 10.87 14.74
C HIS A 111 1.51 10.06 14.56
N THR A 112 1.47 8.84 15.06
CA THR A 112 2.54 7.86 14.90
C THR A 112 2.37 7.04 13.63
N SER A 113 3.48 6.55 13.09
CA SER A 113 3.52 5.58 12.00
C SER A 113 4.62 4.55 12.24
N GLY A 114 4.57 3.46 11.48
CA GLY A 114 5.51 2.36 11.62
C GLY A 114 5.03 1.34 12.64
N LYS A 115 5.84 0.31 12.86
CA LYS A 115 5.61 -0.73 13.84
C LYS A 115 6.90 -0.95 14.63
N SER A 116 6.79 -1.26 15.91
CA SER A 116 7.95 -1.52 16.74
C SER A 116 8.60 -2.83 16.29
N PRO A 117 9.92 -2.86 16.00
CA PRO A 117 10.65 -4.09 15.74
C PRO A 117 10.66 -5.03 16.95
N LEU A 118 10.39 -4.52 18.17
CA LEU A 118 10.41 -5.29 19.42
C LEU A 118 8.99 -5.61 19.90
N TYR A 119 8.17 -6.14 18.99
CA TYR A 119 6.77 -6.45 19.27
C TYR A 119 6.63 -7.71 20.12
N LEU A 120 6.60 -7.55 21.44
CA LEU A 120 6.34 -8.63 22.40
C LEU A 120 4.91 -8.61 22.95
N HIS A 121 4.33 -7.42 23.14
CA HIS A 121 3.03 -7.24 23.77
C HIS A 121 2.34 -5.92 23.35
N PRO A 122 1.01 -5.88 23.19
CA PRO A 122 0.35 -4.70 22.62
C PRO A 122 0.47 -3.41 23.46
N GLN A 123 0.57 -3.54 24.79
CA GLN A 123 0.74 -2.45 25.74
C GLN A 123 2.12 -1.82 25.59
N HIS A 124 3.13 -2.65 25.36
CA HIS A 124 4.48 -2.18 25.10
C HIS A 124 4.50 -1.37 23.80
N ASN A 125 3.82 -1.83 22.75
CA ASN A 125 3.71 -1.08 21.49
C ASN A 125 2.98 0.26 21.68
N TYR A 126 1.94 0.30 22.52
CA TYR A 126 1.28 1.55 22.90
C TYR A 126 2.23 2.52 23.62
N VAL A 127 3.03 2.02 24.57
CA VAL A 127 4.03 2.84 25.29
C VAL A 127 5.06 3.43 24.32
N ILE A 128 5.62 2.61 23.42
CA ILE A 128 6.57 3.03 22.39
C ILE A 128 5.96 4.13 21.51
N ALA A 129 4.73 3.91 21.01
CA ALA A 129 4.05 4.87 20.17
C ALA A 129 3.82 6.20 20.90
N LEU A 130 3.34 6.14 22.14
CA LEU A 130 3.05 7.32 22.95
C LEU A 130 4.32 8.12 23.25
N ILE A 131 5.42 7.48 23.64
CA ILE A 131 6.70 8.15 23.91
C ILE A 131 7.27 8.74 22.62
N SER A 132 7.21 8.02 21.50
CA SER A 132 7.66 8.53 20.20
C SER A 132 6.89 9.77 19.77
N LEU A 133 5.56 9.76 19.93
CA LEU A 133 4.72 10.92 19.64
C LEU A 133 5.13 12.13 20.50
N ILE A 134 5.22 11.95 21.81
CA ILE A 134 5.52 13.04 22.74
C ILE A 134 6.91 13.62 22.47
N ALA A 135 7.91 12.76 22.35
CA ALA A 135 9.28 13.20 22.16
C ALA A 135 9.51 13.78 20.74
N GLY A 136 8.81 13.25 19.74
CA GLY A 136 8.74 13.82 18.39
C GLY A 136 8.15 15.24 18.40
N VAL A 137 7.05 15.46 19.12
CA VAL A 137 6.45 16.80 19.32
C VAL A 137 7.44 17.74 19.99
N ILE A 138 8.07 17.32 21.11
CA ILE A 138 9.03 18.15 21.84
C ILE A 138 10.22 18.54 20.96
N THR A 139 10.75 17.58 20.20
CA THR A 139 11.89 17.81 19.29
C THR A 139 11.50 18.74 18.14
N ASN A 140 10.33 18.52 17.54
CA ASN A 140 9.84 19.33 16.42
C ASN A 140 9.48 20.76 16.84
N GLN A 141 9.00 20.95 18.07
CA GLN A 141 8.55 22.23 18.61
C GLN A 141 9.58 22.86 19.56
N LYS A 142 10.84 22.40 19.52
CA LYS A 142 11.90 22.81 20.45
C LYS A 142 12.04 24.32 20.59
N GLU A 143 12.01 25.07 19.48
CA GLU A 143 12.16 26.53 19.52
C GLU A 143 10.99 27.24 20.21
N ILE A 144 9.77 26.75 20.01
CA ILE A 144 8.57 27.28 20.69
C ILE A 144 8.62 26.93 22.18
N LEU A 145 9.08 25.71 22.50
CA LEU A 145 9.16 25.20 23.86
C LEU A 145 10.32 25.80 24.69
N LYS A 146 11.38 26.32 24.07
CA LYS A 146 12.49 27.00 24.77
C LYS A 146 12.06 28.20 25.61
N GLY A 147 11.00 28.91 25.21
CA GLY A 147 10.45 30.06 25.97
C GLY A 147 9.27 29.69 26.88
N SER A 148 9.02 28.39 27.08
CA SER A 148 7.88 27.87 27.82
C SER A 148 8.29 27.37 29.19
N ASN A 149 7.40 27.52 30.17
CA ASN A 149 7.66 26.99 31.52
C ASN A 149 7.05 25.59 31.69
N GLU A 150 6.04 25.23 30.89
CA GLU A 150 5.23 24.04 31.14
C GLU A 150 4.59 23.46 29.86
N LEU A 151 4.70 22.15 29.66
CA LEU A 151 3.98 21.35 28.67
C LEU A 151 3.05 20.36 29.39
N ILE A 152 1.74 20.53 29.18
CA ILE A 152 0.72 19.65 29.75
C ILE A 152 0.26 18.67 28.68
N ILE A 153 0.39 17.39 28.96
CA ILE A 153 0.07 16.30 28.04
C ILE A 153 -1.14 15.56 28.59
N LYS A 154 -2.26 15.65 27.88
CA LYS A 154 -3.53 15.00 28.23
C LYS A 154 -3.72 13.77 27.35
N ILE A 155 -3.84 12.61 27.98
CA ILE A 155 -3.89 11.31 27.30
C ILE A 155 -5.24 10.65 27.61
N ALA A 156 -5.94 10.22 26.58
CA ALA A 156 -7.18 9.47 26.73
C ALA A 156 -6.93 8.13 27.45
N THR A 157 -7.72 7.84 28.48
CA THR A 157 -7.62 6.56 29.19
C THR A 157 -8.13 5.41 28.33
N ARG A 158 -7.33 4.36 28.20
CA ARG A 158 -7.75 3.13 27.49
C ARG A 158 -8.90 2.43 28.22
N ASN A 159 -9.90 1.98 27.46
CA ASN A 159 -11.06 1.24 27.99
C ASN A 159 -10.84 -0.29 28.00
N LYS A 160 -9.95 -0.80 27.15
CA LYS A 160 -9.54 -2.21 27.12
C LYS A 160 -8.04 -2.31 27.41
N ILE A 161 -7.68 -3.02 28.47
CA ILE A 161 -6.30 -3.34 28.82
C ILE A 161 -6.20 -4.88 28.76
N VAL A 162 -5.50 -5.39 27.75
CA VAL A 162 -5.17 -6.81 27.62
C VAL A 162 -3.95 -7.14 28.49
N LEU A 163 -4.14 -7.60 29.73
CA LEU A 163 -3.03 -8.12 30.53
C LEU A 163 -2.93 -9.63 30.28
N SER A 164 -1.73 -10.12 29.93
CA SER A 164 -1.49 -11.56 29.76
C SER A 164 -1.65 -12.28 31.11
N GLY A 165 -2.70 -13.08 31.25
CA GLY A 165 -2.94 -13.91 32.43
C GLY A 165 -3.63 -13.17 33.57
N TYR A 166 -4.77 -13.71 34.00
CA TYR A 166 -5.52 -13.43 35.24
C TYR A 166 -4.99 -12.31 36.16
N ALA A 167 -5.32 -11.07 35.84
CA ALA A 167 -5.59 -10.03 36.81
C ALA A 167 -6.30 -8.86 36.12
N GLN A 168 -7.54 -8.57 36.51
CA GLN A 168 -8.05 -7.20 36.45
C GLN A 168 -7.21 -6.37 37.44
N GLU A 169 -5.97 -6.02 37.09
CA GLU A 169 -5.27 -5.01 37.86
C GLU A 169 -5.95 -3.66 37.64
N ASP A 170 -5.98 -2.89 38.73
CA ASP A 170 -6.59 -1.57 38.86
C ASP A 170 -6.16 -0.64 37.72
N LYS A 171 -7.13 -0.09 36.96
CA LYS A 171 -6.89 0.82 35.83
C LYS A 171 -5.98 1.99 36.24
N GLU A 172 -6.12 2.43 37.49
CA GLU A 172 -5.29 3.47 38.10
C GLU A 172 -3.84 3.05 38.29
N LYS A 173 -3.59 1.81 38.71
CA LYS A 173 -2.24 1.25 38.86
C LYS A 173 -1.52 1.15 37.52
N TYR A 174 -2.19 0.67 36.48
CA TYR A 174 -1.64 0.65 35.11
C TYR A 174 -1.26 2.06 34.64
N GLN A 175 -2.15 3.05 34.82
CA GLN A 175 -1.88 4.43 34.43
C GLN A 175 -0.74 5.05 35.23
N SER A 176 -0.62 4.73 36.52
CA SER A 176 0.49 5.18 37.35
C SER A 176 1.83 4.64 36.87
N ILE A 177 1.91 3.35 36.52
CA ILE A 177 3.10 2.72 35.96
C ILE A 177 3.47 3.36 34.63
N LEU A 178 2.49 3.48 33.72
CA LEU A 178 2.68 4.07 32.40
C LEU A 178 3.16 5.53 32.51
N LYS A 179 2.56 6.33 33.39
CA LYS A 179 2.99 7.71 33.67
C LYS A 179 4.46 7.75 34.08
N LYS A 180 4.84 6.91 35.04
CA LYS A 180 6.22 6.84 35.54
C LYS A 180 7.20 6.46 34.44
N GLU A 181 6.87 5.46 33.62
CA GLU A 181 7.73 5.00 32.52
C GLU A 181 7.94 6.09 31.45
N ILE A 182 6.88 6.80 31.07
CA ILE A 182 6.97 7.93 30.14
C ILE A 182 7.82 9.05 30.74
N GLU A 183 7.58 9.45 31.99
CA GLU A 183 8.34 10.51 32.64
C GLU A 183 9.83 10.17 32.75
N GLU A 184 10.16 8.95 33.19
CA GLU A 184 11.55 8.50 33.27
C GLU A 184 12.23 8.50 31.91
N THR A 185 11.54 8.01 30.88
CA THR A 185 12.10 7.93 29.52
C THR A 185 12.32 9.32 28.93
N LEU A 186 11.33 10.21 29.04
CA LEU A 186 11.45 11.59 28.58
C LEU A 186 12.53 12.35 29.34
N ARG A 187 12.65 12.19 30.66
CA ARG A 187 13.73 12.81 31.46
C ARG A 187 15.11 12.37 31.02
N ARG A 188 15.31 11.07 30.74
CA ARG A 188 16.59 10.53 30.25
C ARG A 188 16.92 11.08 28.86
N ALA A 189 15.93 11.20 28.00
CA ALA A 189 16.11 11.63 26.62
C ALA A 189 16.30 13.14 26.46
N LEU A 190 15.72 13.95 27.35
CA LEU A 190 15.58 15.41 27.20
C LEU A 190 16.46 16.26 28.15
N LEU A 191 17.63 15.77 28.59
CA LEU A 191 18.58 16.47 29.51
C LEU A 191 18.74 17.99 29.28
N PRO A 192 19.06 18.74 30.37
CA PRO A 192 18.07 19.42 31.19
C PRO A 192 17.42 20.58 30.41
N ALA A 193 16.27 20.33 29.79
CA ALA A 193 15.39 21.43 29.40
C ALA A 193 14.71 21.99 30.67
N GLU A 194 14.61 23.32 30.78
CA GLU A 194 13.80 24.01 31.82
C GLU A 194 12.28 23.72 31.71
N LEU A 195 11.88 22.91 30.72
CA LEU A 195 10.49 22.59 30.42
C LEU A 195 9.92 21.59 31.44
N GLU A 196 8.98 22.04 32.27
CA GLU A 196 8.19 21.17 33.13
C GLU A 196 7.18 20.37 32.29
N ILE A 197 7.23 19.04 32.33
CA ILE A 197 6.27 18.17 31.63
C ILE A 197 5.28 17.60 32.66
N LYS A 198 3.98 17.76 32.43
CA LYS A 198 2.91 17.17 33.23
C LYS A 198 2.05 16.22 32.40
N LEU A 199 1.94 14.97 32.86
CA LEU A 199 1.07 13.96 32.23
C LEU A 199 -0.23 13.80 33.02
N GLU A 200 -1.35 13.85 32.29
CA GLU A 200 -2.71 13.66 32.81
C GLU A 200 -3.43 12.58 31.99
N PHE A 201 -3.89 11.53 32.66
CA PHE A 201 -4.76 10.51 32.06
C PHE A 201 -6.22 10.87 32.35
N LEU A 202 -7.02 11.09 31.30
CA LEU A 202 -8.41 11.55 31.42
C LEU A 202 -9.35 10.71 30.56
N GLN A 203 -10.58 10.54 31.01
CA GLN A 203 -11.61 9.84 30.25
C GLN A 203 -12.02 10.70 29.04
N ALA A 204 -11.88 10.16 27.82
CA ALA A 204 -12.15 10.92 26.60
C ALA A 204 -13.57 11.49 26.56
N LYS A 205 -14.56 10.68 26.95
CA LYS A 205 -15.98 11.05 27.01
C LYS A 205 -16.29 12.27 27.90
N ASP A 206 -15.39 12.61 28.82
CA ASP A 206 -15.56 13.70 29.79
C ASP A 206 -14.73 14.94 29.42
N ASN A 207 -14.00 14.94 28.29
CA ASN A 207 -13.07 16.01 27.91
C ASN A 207 -13.14 16.40 26.42
N TYR A 208 -13.51 17.65 26.13
CA TYR A 208 -13.67 18.12 24.74
C TYR A 208 -12.38 18.10 23.91
N HIS A 209 -11.22 18.23 24.54
CA HIS A 209 -9.94 18.17 23.85
C HIS A 209 -9.58 16.75 23.45
N LEU A 210 -9.90 15.76 24.29
CA LEU A 210 -9.70 14.36 23.92
C LEU A 210 -10.72 13.90 22.87
N ILE A 211 -11.97 14.38 22.94
CA ILE A 211 -12.96 14.19 21.87
C ILE A 211 -12.46 14.80 20.55
N LEU A 212 -11.84 15.99 20.58
CA LEU A 212 -11.25 16.57 19.39
C LEU A 212 -10.06 15.76 18.86
N ALA A 213 -9.24 15.18 19.75
CA ALA A 213 -8.14 14.30 19.35
C ALA A 213 -8.67 13.04 18.63
N ASP A 214 -9.73 12.41 19.14
CA ASP A 214 -10.47 11.32 18.47
C ASP A 214 -10.97 11.74 17.08
N PHE A 215 -11.63 12.90 16.98
CA PHE A 215 -12.15 13.40 15.71
C PHE A 215 -11.06 13.65 14.67
N LEU A 216 -9.95 14.26 15.08
CA LEU A 216 -8.81 14.52 14.20
C LEU A 216 -8.16 13.22 13.75
N LEU A 217 -7.92 12.28 14.68
CA LEU A 217 -7.38 10.96 14.35
C LEU A 217 -8.27 10.22 13.37
N GLY A 218 -9.59 10.23 13.55
CA GLY A 218 -10.55 9.64 12.63
C GLY A 218 -10.52 10.32 11.25
N ALA A 219 -10.59 11.65 11.22
CA ALA A 219 -10.61 12.47 10.02
C ALA A 219 -9.35 12.31 9.15
N MET A 220 -8.19 12.04 9.75
CA MET A 220 -6.93 11.85 9.03
C MET A 220 -6.91 10.64 8.08
N TYR A 221 -7.86 9.71 8.23
CA TYR A 221 -7.97 8.50 7.40
C TYR A 221 -9.23 8.47 6.54
N ASP A 222 -10.02 9.55 6.50
CA ASP A 222 -11.26 9.59 5.74
C ASP A 222 -11.33 10.86 4.87
N SER A 223 -11.45 10.65 3.55
CA SER A 223 -11.48 11.72 2.56
C SER A 223 -12.61 12.73 2.75
N ILE A 224 -13.69 12.36 3.47
CA ILE A 224 -14.82 13.25 3.73
C ILE A 224 -14.38 14.50 4.50
N TYR A 225 -13.32 14.44 5.31
CA TYR A 225 -12.85 15.52 6.17
C TYR A 225 -11.54 16.18 5.68
N ALA A 226 -11.09 15.85 4.46
CA ALA A 226 -9.78 16.27 3.96
C ALA A 226 -9.63 17.79 3.89
N GLU A 227 -10.68 18.52 3.50
CA GLU A 227 -10.68 19.98 3.37
C GLU A 227 -10.54 20.69 4.73
N GLU A 228 -11.09 20.10 5.78
CA GLU A 228 -11.08 20.64 7.12
C GLU A 228 -9.70 20.50 7.78
N ILE A 229 -8.96 19.43 7.47
CA ILE A 229 -7.63 19.14 8.05
C ILE A 229 -6.45 19.54 7.17
N SER A 230 -6.62 19.64 5.84
CA SER A 230 -5.53 19.97 4.90
C SER A 230 -4.78 21.27 5.21
N PRO A 231 -5.39 22.34 5.75
CA PRO A 231 -4.66 23.56 6.09
C PRO A 231 -3.73 23.43 7.30
N LEU A 232 -3.85 22.35 8.08
CA LEU A 232 -3.12 22.17 9.33
C LEU A 232 -1.73 21.57 9.09
N PRO A 233 -0.68 22.05 9.79
CA PRO A 233 0.61 21.36 9.81
C PRO A 233 0.44 19.94 10.35
N LYS A 234 0.53 18.95 9.46
CA LYS A 234 0.48 17.52 9.80
C LYS A 234 1.89 16.98 9.98
N LYS A 235 2.16 16.37 11.14
CA LYS A 235 3.41 15.64 11.40
C LYS A 235 3.15 14.16 11.65
N ILE A 236 4.04 13.36 11.12
CA ILE A 236 4.05 11.90 11.29
C ILE A 236 5.36 11.56 11.99
N PHE A 237 5.27 10.85 13.10
CA PHE A 237 6.41 10.44 13.90
C PHE A 237 6.58 8.93 13.82
N ASP A 238 7.75 8.49 13.39
CA ASP A 238 8.08 7.07 13.35
C ASP A 238 8.23 6.53 14.78
N ILE A 239 7.59 5.41 15.09
CA ILE A 239 7.69 4.82 16.41
C ILE A 239 9.07 4.24 16.74
N ASN A 240 9.93 4.05 15.73
CA ASN A 240 11.33 3.69 15.96
C ASN A 240 12.12 4.85 16.60
N GLN A 241 11.61 6.08 16.56
CA GLN A 241 12.19 7.21 17.29
C GLN A 241 12.29 6.94 18.79
N PHE A 242 11.38 6.14 19.37
CA PHE A 242 11.48 5.70 20.76
C PHE A 242 12.85 5.15 21.13
N TYR A 243 13.46 4.29 20.31
CA TYR A 243 14.74 3.64 20.65
C TYR A 243 15.90 4.61 20.66
N HIS A 244 15.91 5.54 19.70
CA HIS A 244 16.89 6.62 19.67
C HIS A 244 16.77 7.52 20.91
N ILE A 245 15.54 7.85 21.29
CA ILE A 245 15.19 8.80 22.35
C ILE A 245 15.42 8.18 23.73
N SER A 246 14.82 7.03 24.01
CA SER A 246 14.84 6.37 25.33
C SER A 246 16.23 6.00 25.83
N LEU A 247 17.19 5.85 24.92
CA LEU A 247 18.52 5.34 25.24
C LEU A 247 19.65 6.31 24.87
N GLY A 248 19.31 7.56 24.55
CA GLY A 248 20.25 8.68 24.50
C GLY A 248 21.20 8.69 23.30
N ASN A 249 20.73 8.27 22.11
CA ASN A 249 21.50 8.26 20.85
C ASN A 249 22.85 7.50 20.91
N LYS A 250 22.96 6.49 21.79
CA LYS A 250 24.15 5.62 21.91
C LYS A 250 23.81 4.18 21.50
N PRO A 251 23.80 3.87 20.20
CA PRO A 251 23.38 2.56 19.70
C PRO A 251 24.10 1.38 20.36
N GLU A 252 25.39 1.49 20.70
CA GLU A 252 26.11 0.42 21.41
C GLU A 252 25.49 0.11 22.77
N ARG A 253 25.08 1.17 23.51
CA ARG A 253 24.47 1.02 24.83
C ARG A 253 23.12 0.32 24.72
N ILE A 254 22.34 0.64 23.69
CA ILE A 254 21.03 0.01 23.43
C ILE A 254 21.18 -1.49 23.28
N LEU A 255 22.05 -1.89 22.36
CA LEU A 255 22.29 -3.28 22.03
C LEU A 255 22.89 -4.03 23.22
N SER A 256 23.81 -3.39 23.95
CA SER A 256 24.37 -3.93 25.21
C SER A 256 23.31 -4.12 26.29
N ASP A 257 22.41 -3.15 26.51
CA ASP A 257 21.42 -3.24 27.58
C ASP A 257 20.36 -4.31 27.26
N LEU A 258 19.94 -4.43 26.00
CA LEU A 258 19.09 -5.54 25.55
C LEU A 258 19.80 -6.89 25.71
N GLN A 259 21.09 -6.97 25.35
CA GLN A 259 21.90 -8.16 25.56
C GLN A 259 21.98 -8.57 27.04
N LYS A 260 22.27 -7.61 27.94
CA LYS A 260 22.34 -7.85 29.40
C LYS A 260 21.02 -8.34 29.98
N ASN A 261 19.91 -7.87 29.42
CA ASN A 261 18.56 -8.29 29.80
C ASN A 261 18.09 -9.58 29.09
N ASN A 262 18.98 -10.26 28.35
CA ASN A 262 18.70 -11.48 27.59
C ASN A 262 17.64 -11.31 26.46
N ASN A 263 17.44 -10.08 25.98
CA ASN A 263 16.55 -9.73 24.86
C ASN A 263 17.33 -9.71 23.54
N ILE A 264 17.94 -10.84 23.19
CA ILE A 264 18.91 -10.93 22.07
C ILE A 264 18.22 -10.85 20.70
N LYS A 265 17.01 -11.38 20.56
CA LYS A 265 16.26 -11.35 19.29
C LYS A 265 15.90 -9.92 18.92
N GLU A 266 15.47 -9.18 19.93
CA GLU A 266 15.15 -7.77 19.87
C GLU A 266 16.37 -6.94 19.48
N ALA A 267 17.50 -7.17 20.17
CA ALA A 267 18.75 -6.52 19.84
C ALA A 267 19.19 -6.81 18.39
N ALA A 268 18.98 -8.03 17.88
CA ALA A 268 19.30 -8.39 16.51
C ALA A 268 18.44 -7.65 15.48
N LEU A 269 17.12 -7.58 15.68
CA LEU A 269 16.22 -6.83 14.78
C LEU A 269 16.53 -5.32 14.79
N LEU A 270 16.82 -4.77 15.97
CA LEU A 270 17.20 -3.37 16.09
C LEU A 270 18.58 -3.10 15.48
N ALA A 271 19.52 -4.03 15.58
CA ALA A 271 20.79 -3.94 14.89
C ALA A 271 20.61 -3.95 13.37
N LEU A 272 19.70 -4.76 12.83
CA LEU A 272 19.34 -4.73 11.41
C LEU A 272 18.75 -3.37 10.99
N ASP A 273 17.88 -2.77 11.80
CA ASP A 273 17.36 -1.42 11.57
C ASP A 273 18.47 -0.35 11.62
N PHE A 274 19.33 -0.40 12.64
CA PHE A 274 20.47 0.50 12.78
C PHE A 274 21.49 0.37 11.64
N TYR A 275 21.60 -0.81 11.04
CA TYR A 275 22.46 -1.03 9.87
C TYR A 275 22.00 -0.21 8.65
N ASN A 276 20.69 0.04 8.51
CA ASN A 276 20.14 0.89 7.44
C ASN A 276 20.19 2.38 7.77
N ASN A 277 20.59 2.76 8.99
CA ASN A 277 20.66 4.14 9.40
C ASN A 277 21.72 4.91 8.57
N LYS A 278 21.47 6.20 8.29
CA LYS A 278 22.40 7.04 7.52
C LYS A 278 23.66 7.46 8.31
N GLU A 279 23.59 7.43 9.64
CA GLU A 279 24.70 7.82 10.51
C GLU A 279 25.66 6.65 10.76
N GLU A 280 26.93 6.84 10.43
CA GLU A 280 27.99 5.81 10.51
C GLU A 280 28.08 5.11 11.88
N LYS A 281 27.97 5.87 12.98
CA LYS A 281 28.01 5.30 14.34
C LYS A 281 26.96 4.21 14.61
N TYR A 282 25.77 4.32 14.00
CA TYR A 282 24.72 3.31 14.12
C TYR A 282 25.07 2.07 13.31
N GLN A 283 25.60 2.26 12.10
CA GLN A 283 26.06 1.16 11.26
C GLN A 283 27.21 0.40 11.90
N GLU A 284 28.19 1.09 12.51
CA GLU A 284 29.31 0.46 13.22
C GLU A 284 28.85 -0.35 14.43
N SER A 285 27.96 0.23 15.25
CA SER A 285 27.34 -0.48 16.38
C SER A 285 26.57 -1.72 15.94
N ALA A 286 25.74 -1.58 14.90
CA ALA A 286 24.99 -2.66 14.30
C ALA A 286 25.90 -3.76 13.78
N LYS A 287 26.93 -3.41 12.99
CA LYS A 287 27.94 -4.35 12.49
C LYS A 287 28.60 -5.09 13.62
N SER A 288 29.04 -4.39 14.67
CA SER A 288 29.68 -5.02 15.83
C SER A 288 28.78 -6.09 16.46
N PHE A 289 27.50 -5.78 16.68
CA PHE A 289 26.54 -6.74 17.24
C PHE A 289 26.26 -7.91 16.28
N LEU A 290 25.94 -7.61 15.02
CA LEU A 290 25.59 -8.62 14.01
C LEU A 290 26.76 -9.56 13.69
N TYR A 291 28.00 -9.06 13.67
CA TYR A 291 29.19 -9.85 13.30
C TYR A 291 29.81 -10.61 14.46
N ASN A 292 29.66 -10.13 15.70
CA ASN A 292 30.38 -10.69 16.84
C ASN A 292 29.47 -11.32 17.90
N ILE A 293 28.21 -10.90 18.02
CA ILE A 293 27.30 -11.37 19.08
C ILE A 293 26.25 -12.32 18.52
N LEU A 294 25.50 -11.89 17.49
CA LEU A 294 24.40 -12.69 16.91
C LEU A 294 24.81 -14.13 16.50
N PRO A 295 25.96 -14.36 15.83
CA PRO A 295 26.52 -15.68 15.53
C PRO A 295 26.39 -16.74 16.61
N GLU A 296 26.68 -16.40 17.87
CA GLU A 296 26.69 -17.35 18.98
C GLU A 296 25.29 -17.88 19.32
N PHE A 297 24.26 -17.07 19.08
CA PHE A 297 22.87 -17.39 19.38
C PHE A 297 22.18 -18.10 18.22
N LEU A 298 22.59 -17.83 16.98
CA LEU A 298 22.04 -18.48 15.79
C LEU A 298 22.23 -20.00 15.79
N GLN A 299 23.25 -20.52 16.49
CA GLN A 299 23.47 -21.96 16.63
C GLN A 299 22.48 -22.64 17.58
N ARG A 300 21.70 -21.87 18.37
CA ARG A 300 20.70 -22.41 19.29
C ARG A 300 19.37 -22.59 18.55
N LYS A 301 18.87 -23.83 18.51
CA LYS A 301 17.71 -24.21 17.70
C LYS A 301 16.45 -23.43 18.08
N ASP A 302 16.16 -23.32 19.37
CA ASP A 302 15.05 -22.54 19.93
C ASP A 302 15.13 -21.06 19.54
N PHE A 303 16.30 -20.45 19.68
CA PHE A 303 16.53 -19.07 19.29
C PHE A 303 16.29 -18.86 17.79
N SER A 304 16.90 -19.71 16.94
CA SER A 304 16.88 -19.54 15.48
C SER A 304 15.48 -19.64 14.87
N LEU A 305 14.63 -20.53 15.41
CA LEU A 305 13.25 -20.71 14.94
C LEU A 305 12.39 -19.48 15.24
N GLU A 306 12.47 -18.98 16.47
CA GLU A 306 11.73 -17.79 16.86
C GLU A 306 12.26 -16.53 16.14
N PHE A 307 13.58 -16.40 16.03
CA PHE A 307 14.19 -15.28 15.32
C PHE A 307 13.84 -15.28 13.83
N ALA A 308 13.76 -16.44 13.16
CA ALA A 308 13.34 -16.52 11.77
C ALA A 308 11.91 -15.99 11.55
N SER A 309 11.00 -16.28 12.48
CA SER A 309 9.62 -15.77 12.44
C SER A 309 9.57 -14.25 12.64
N LEU A 310 10.37 -13.72 13.57
CA LEU A 310 10.45 -12.27 13.79
C LEU A 310 11.12 -11.53 12.62
N LEU A 311 12.16 -12.12 12.03
CA LEU A 311 12.84 -11.59 10.86
C LEU A 311 11.89 -11.50 9.67
N ASP A 312 11.04 -12.51 9.46
CA ASP A 312 10.03 -12.50 8.40
C ASP A 312 9.04 -11.34 8.57
N LEU A 313 8.53 -11.13 9.78
CA LEU A 313 7.67 -9.99 10.09
C LEU A 313 8.37 -8.66 9.81
N PHE A 314 9.62 -8.52 10.25
CA PHE A 314 10.42 -7.30 10.05
C PHE A 314 10.64 -7.00 8.56
N LEU A 315 11.08 -7.99 7.77
CA LEU A 315 11.33 -7.83 6.33
C LEU A 315 10.04 -7.61 5.54
N SER A 316 8.94 -8.27 5.92
CA SER A 316 7.61 -8.06 5.33
C SER A 316 7.16 -6.61 5.47
N GLU A 317 7.43 -5.99 6.61
CA GLU A 317 7.07 -4.60 6.88
C GLU A 317 7.89 -3.62 6.06
N ILE A 318 9.20 -3.85 5.91
CA ILE A 318 10.04 -3.06 5.00
C ILE A 318 9.52 -3.18 3.56
N ASN A 319 9.21 -4.41 3.11
CA ASN A 319 8.66 -4.65 1.77
C ASN A 319 7.29 -3.98 1.56
N ALA A 320 6.42 -3.96 2.58
CA ALA A 320 5.12 -3.31 2.50
C ALA A 320 5.22 -1.78 2.36
N GLN A 321 6.32 -1.18 2.78
CA GLN A 321 6.57 0.27 2.69
C GLN A 321 7.15 0.72 1.34
N ARG A 322 7.35 -0.19 0.38
CA ARG A 322 7.94 0.13 -0.94
C ARG A 322 7.22 1.22 -1.73
N HIS A 323 5.90 1.32 -1.59
CA HIS A 323 5.09 2.35 -2.27
C HIS A 323 5.05 3.69 -1.52
N ALA A 324 5.45 3.70 -0.25
CA ALA A 324 5.34 4.86 0.64
C ALA A 324 6.68 5.58 0.83
N SER A 325 7.81 4.89 0.67
CA SER A 325 9.15 5.48 0.82
C SER A 325 10.10 5.02 -0.28
N PRO A 326 10.85 5.94 -0.90
CA PRO A 326 11.77 5.64 -1.99
C PRO A 326 13.01 4.83 -1.55
N THR A 327 13.33 4.76 -0.25
CA THR A 327 14.50 4.00 0.24
C THR A 327 14.18 2.55 0.60
N SER A 328 12.90 2.22 0.83
CA SER A 328 12.49 0.93 1.41
C SER A 328 12.98 -0.29 0.62
N LEU A 329 13.04 -0.22 -0.71
CA LEU A 329 13.54 -1.33 -1.54
C LEU A 329 15.04 -1.58 -1.32
N GLU A 330 15.83 -0.50 -1.19
CA GLU A 330 17.27 -0.64 -0.94
C GLU A 330 17.52 -1.08 0.50
N ASP A 331 16.72 -0.60 1.46
CA ASP A 331 16.75 -1.05 2.85
C ASP A 331 16.41 -2.56 2.93
N LEU A 332 15.42 -3.03 2.16
CA LEU A 332 15.06 -4.45 2.06
C LEU A 332 16.26 -5.29 1.57
N LYS A 333 16.93 -4.85 0.51
CA LYS A 333 18.10 -5.51 -0.05
C LYS A 333 19.24 -5.59 0.96
N ARG A 334 19.61 -4.45 1.57
CA ARG A 334 20.71 -4.37 2.54
C ARG A 334 20.47 -5.26 3.75
N THR A 335 19.26 -5.18 4.31
CA THR A 335 18.85 -5.99 5.47
C THR A 335 18.86 -7.48 5.15
N SER A 336 18.39 -7.86 3.97
CA SER A 336 18.35 -9.27 3.57
C SER A 336 19.75 -9.82 3.25
N SER A 337 20.65 -8.97 2.75
CA SER A 337 22.01 -9.36 2.35
C SER A 337 22.96 -9.50 3.54
N ILE A 338 22.84 -8.67 4.57
CA ILE A 338 23.86 -8.59 5.64
C ILE A 338 24.06 -9.91 6.39
N LEU A 339 22.99 -10.68 6.63
CA LEU A 339 23.11 -11.99 7.30
C LEU A 339 23.78 -13.03 6.40
N LEU A 340 23.58 -12.96 5.08
CA LEU A 340 24.24 -13.82 4.09
C LEU A 340 25.72 -13.44 3.90
N GLU A 341 26.05 -12.16 4.00
CA GLU A 341 27.43 -11.67 4.01
C GLU A 341 28.17 -12.16 5.26
N ILE A 342 27.55 -12.06 6.43
CA ILE A 342 28.11 -12.58 7.70
C ILE A 342 28.37 -14.09 7.60
N GLU A 343 27.44 -14.86 7.02
CA GLU A 343 27.62 -16.30 6.78
C GLU A 343 28.93 -16.58 6.02
N LYS A 344 29.17 -15.84 4.92
CA LYS A 344 30.35 -16.00 4.06
C LYS A 344 31.63 -15.51 4.75
N GLU A 345 31.63 -14.32 5.33
CA GLU A 345 32.83 -13.70 5.91
C GLU A 345 33.30 -14.41 7.18
N LYS A 346 32.37 -14.88 8.02
CA LYS A 346 32.69 -15.57 9.27
C LYS A 346 32.75 -17.09 9.12
N ASN A 347 32.48 -17.62 7.93
CA ASN A 347 32.30 -19.05 7.69
C ASN A 347 31.33 -19.69 8.71
N LEU A 348 30.24 -18.97 8.98
CA LEU A 348 29.23 -19.35 9.97
C LEU A 348 28.17 -20.24 9.31
N TYR A 349 27.64 -21.22 10.05
CA TYR A 349 26.41 -21.88 9.66
C TYR A 349 25.20 -20.96 9.94
N LEU A 350 24.52 -20.50 8.89
CA LEU A 350 23.24 -19.81 9.01
C LEU A 350 22.09 -20.84 8.99
N PRO A 351 21.21 -20.87 10.01
CA PRO A 351 20.08 -21.79 10.04
C PRO A 351 19.22 -21.69 8.75
N PRO A 352 18.77 -22.81 8.17
CA PRO A 352 18.05 -22.82 6.90
C PRO A 352 16.82 -21.91 6.86
N SER A 353 16.06 -21.84 7.96
CA SER A 353 14.89 -20.97 8.07
C SER A 353 15.24 -19.49 7.91
N ILE A 354 16.37 -19.04 8.45
CA ILE A 354 16.81 -17.64 8.36
C ILE A 354 17.33 -17.35 6.95
N LYS A 355 18.14 -18.25 6.40
CA LYS A 355 18.69 -18.13 5.04
C LYS A 355 17.58 -18.08 3.99
N GLU A 356 16.54 -18.89 4.17
CA GLU A 356 15.34 -18.87 3.33
C GLU A 356 14.64 -17.52 3.34
N ARG A 357 14.41 -16.91 4.52
CA ARG A 357 13.81 -15.57 4.63
C ARG A 357 14.65 -14.51 3.92
N CYS A 358 15.96 -14.49 4.14
CA CYS A 358 16.86 -13.57 3.46
C CYS A 358 16.76 -13.70 1.94
N LEU A 359 16.86 -14.92 1.40
CA LEU A 359 16.77 -15.16 -0.04
C LEU A 359 15.39 -14.82 -0.60
N TYR A 360 14.31 -15.18 0.11
CA TYR A 360 12.93 -14.87 -0.27
C TYR A 360 12.72 -13.35 -0.46
N TYR A 361 13.17 -12.52 0.49
CA TYR A 361 13.04 -11.06 0.36
C TYR A 361 14.02 -10.43 -0.64
N LEU A 362 15.14 -11.08 -0.95
CA LEU A 362 15.99 -10.67 -2.08
C LEU A 362 15.30 -10.92 -3.42
N VAL A 363 14.48 -11.98 -3.56
CA VAL A 363 13.62 -12.18 -4.73
C VAL A 363 12.56 -11.07 -4.83
N HIS A 364 11.96 -10.64 -3.72
CA HIS A 364 11.04 -9.48 -3.71
C HIS A 364 11.73 -8.18 -4.15
N TYR A 365 12.95 -7.93 -3.65
CA TYR A 365 13.76 -6.79 -4.09
C TYR A 365 14.00 -6.84 -5.60
N GLU A 366 14.45 -8.00 -6.11
CA GLU A 366 14.73 -8.20 -7.53
C GLU A 366 13.49 -7.92 -8.38
N ALA A 367 12.36 -8.53 -8.04
CA ALA A 367 11.08 -8.36 -8.72
C ALA A 367 10.62 -6.89 -8.77
N HIS A 368 10.79 -6.14 -7.70
CA HIS A 368 10.28 -4.77 -7.59
C HIS A 368 11.31 -3.68 -7.90
N SER A 369 12.56 -4.04 -8.21
CA SER A 369 13.61 -3.08 -8.60
C SER A 369 13.40 -2.43 -9.97
N GLY A 370 12.52 -3.00 -10.81
CA GLY A 370 12.33 -2.59 -12.20
C GLY A 370 13.46 -3.03 -13.14
N VAL A 371 14.46 -3.77 -12.64
CA VAL A 371 15.59 -4.28 -13.42
C VAL A 371 15.30 -5.71 -13.88
N SER A 372 15.78 -6.05 -15.07
CA SER A 372 15.74 -7.42 -15.57
C SER A 372 16.86 -8.24 -14.95
N ALA A 373 16.52 -9.42 -14.41
CA ALA A 373 17.50 -10.31 -13.81
C ALA A 373 18.08 -11.28 -14.85
N ASP A 374 19.38 -11.59 -14.73
CA ASP A 374 19.97 -12.72 -15.44
C ASP A 374 19.47 -14.03 -14.80
N PRO A 375 18.72 -14.89 -15.52
CA PRO A 375 18.20 -16.12 -14.95
C PRO A 375 19.26 -16.99 -14.27
N GLN A 376 20.51 -16.98 -14.77
CA GLN A 376 21.58 -17.83 -14.23
C GLN A 376 22.23 -17.26 -12.95
N ASN A 377 22.14 -15.95 -12.73
CA ASN A 377 22.79 -15.26 -11.61
C ASN A 377 21.78 -14.51 -10.70
N SER A 378 20.48 -14.77 -10.87
CA SER A 378 19.39 -14.13 -10.13
C SER A 378 19.31 -14.56 -8.66
N TYR A 379 18.66 -13.75 -7.83
CA TYR A 379 18.31 -14.17 -6.47
C TYR A 379 17.28 -15.29 -6.47
N SER A 380 16.38 -15.32 -7.47
CA SER A 380 15.44 -16.42 -7.67
C SER A 380 16.16 -17.76 -7.87
N GLN A 381 17.21 -17.81 -8.70
CA GLN A 381 17.99 -19.03 -8.90
C GLN A 381 18.75 -19.45 -7.63
N GLN A 382 19.30 -18.48 -6.89
CA GLN A 382 19.94 -18.76 -5.59
C GLN A 382 18.94 -19.35 -4.59
N TYR A 383 17.72 -18.82 -4.54
CA TYR A 383 16.63 -19.35 -3.72
C TYR A 383 16.26 -20.78 -4.15
N GLU A 384 16.02 -21.03 -5.44
CA GLU A 384 15.64 -22.36 -5.95
C GLU A 384 16.71 -23.43 -5.65
N ASN A 385 17.99 -23.10 -5.87
CA ASN A 385 19.09 -24.00 -5.54
C ASN A 385 19.12 -24.32 -4.04
N PHE A 386 19.02 -23.29 -3.19
CA PHE A 386 18.98 -23.48 -1.74
C PHE A 386 17.76 -24.29 -1.29
N PHE A 387 16.57 -23.98 -1.83
CA PHE A 387 15.30 -24.58 -1.45
C PHE A 387 15.20 -26.05 -1.89
N LYS A 388 15.80 -26.40 -3.03
CA LYS A 388 15.89 -27.79 -3.50
C LYS A 388 16.62 -28.67 -2.47
N ASP A 389 17.73 -28.19 -1.93
CA ASP A 389 18.57 -28.97 -1.03
C ASP A 389 18.09 -28.90 0.43
N ASN A 390 17.52 -27.76 0.85
CA ASN A 390 17.22 -27.48 2.26
C ASN A 390 15.73 -27.31 2.57
N GLY A 391 14.85 -27.23 1.57
CA GLY A 391 13.42 -26.93 1.76
C GLY A 391 12.71 -27.93 2.66
N HIS A 392 13.13 -29.20 2.65
CA HIS A 392 12.59 -30.26 3.52
C HIS A 392 12.93 -30.06 5.02
N LEU A 393 13.95 -29.27 5.34
CA LEU A 393 14.32 -28.92 6.72
C LEU A 393 13.44 -27.80 7.29
N ILE A 394 12.83 -26.99 6.40
CA ILE A 394 12.07 -25.79 6.75
C ILE A 394 10.58 -26.08 6.68
N TYR A 395 10.15 -26.75 5.61
CA TYR A 395 8.77 -27.12 5.33
C TYR A 395 8.70 -28.65 5.23
N PRO A 396 8.33 -29.36 6.32
CA PRO A 396 8.34 -30.82 6.34
C PRO A 396 7.32 -31.45 5.39
N SER A 397 6.19 -30.79 5.13
CA SER A 397 5.16 -31.30 4.24
C SER A 397 5.49 -31.00 2.76
N LEU A 398 5.22 -31.98 1.87
CA LEU A 398 5.37 -31.78 0.43
C LEU A 398 4.45 -30.67 -0.11
N PRO A 399 3.18 -30.58 0.30
CA PRO A 399 2.29 -29.49 -0.12
C PRO A 399 2.87 -28.10 0.20
N GLU A 400 3.33 -27.85 1.44
CA GLU A 400 3.92 -26.55 1.81
C GLU A 400 5.16 -26.22 0.98
N ARG A 401 6.02 -27.21 0.70
CA ARG A 401 7.20 -27.00 -0.15
C ARG A 401 6.82 -26.58 -1.56
N VAL A 402 5.83 -27.26 -2.15
CA VAL A 402 5.32 -26.92 -3.49
C VAL A 402 4.72 -25.52 -3.47
N SER A 403 3.87 -25.20 -2.50
CA SER A 403 3.28 -23.86 -2.37
C SER A 403 4.33 -22.76 -2.25
N LYS A 404 5.33 -22.92 -1.36
CA LYS A 404 6.37 -21.92 -1.14
C LYS A 404 7.27 -21.70 -2.34
N ARG A 405 7.62 -22.79 -3.04
CA ARG A 405 8.37 -22.70 -4.30
C ARG A 405 7.58 -21.92 -5.35
N LEU A 406 6.30 -22.24 -5.53
CA LEU A 406 5.45 -21.60 -6.54
C LEU A 406 5.14 -20.13 -6.21
N GLU A 407 4.92 -19.79 -4.94
CA GLU A 407 4.81 -18.40 -4.48
C GLU A 407 6.06 -17.60 -4.87
N THR A 408 7.25 -18.15 -4.61
CA THR A 408 8.52 -17.49 -4.91
C THR A 408 8.74 -17.35 -6.42
N LYS A 409 8.41 -18.38 -7.21
CA LYS A 409 8.43 -18.31 -8.67
C LYS A 409 7.51 -17.22 -9.20
N LEU A 410 6.27 -17.13 -8.69
CA LEU A 410 5.33 -16.07 -9.07
C LEU A 410 5.88 -14.67 -8.81
N ILE A 411 6.60 -14.47 -7.69
CA ILE A 411 7.23 -13.18 -7.39
C ILE A 411 8.36 -12.90 -8.39
N ALA A 412 9.23 -13.88 -8.65
CA ALA A 412 10.37 -13.75 -9.55
C ALA A 412 9.99 -13.50 -11.02
N LEU A 413 8.76 -13.83 -11.41
CA LEU A 413 8.31 -13.66 -12.80
C LEU A 413 8.50 -12.24 -13.34
N GLN A 414 8.31 -11.23 -12.49
CA GLN A 414 8.44 -9.82 -12.88
C GLN A 414 9.82 -9.51 -13.46
N SER A 415 10.88 -9.87 -12.72
CA SER A 415 12.26 -9.56 -13.09
C SER A 415 12.83 -10.53 -14.13
N LEU A 416 12.40 -11.80 -14.11
CA LEU A 416 12.91 -12.81 -15.03
C LEU A 416 12.25 -12.73 -16.41
N TYR A 417 10.92 -12.58 -16.47
CA TYR A 417 10.17 -12.72 -17.72
C TYR A 417 9.48 -11.43 -18.17
N PHE A 418 8.68 -10.80 -17.31
CA PHE A 418 7.84 -9.67 -17.73
C PHE A 418 8.67 -8.45 -18.14
N ASN A 419 9.69 -8.07 -17.36
CA ASN A 419 10.61 -6.98 -17.71
C ASN A 419 11.37 -7.25 -19.03
N ASN A 420 11.55 -8.52 -19.41
CA ASN A 420 12.22 -8.94 -20.63
C ASN A 420 11.29 -9.28 -21.79
N PHE A 421 9.97 -9.21 -21.62
CA PHE A 421 8.96 -9.63 -22.59
C PHE A 421 9.06 -11.12 -22.99
N LEU A 422 9.44 -12.00 -22.05
CA LEU A 422 9.64 -13.44 -22.29
C LEU A 422 8.38 -14.28 -21.98
N PHE A 423 7.22 -13.86 -22.49
CA PHE A 423 5.93 -14.50 -22.17
C PHE A 423 5.80 -15.94 -22.70
N GLU A 424 6.42 -16.26 -23.84
CA GLU A 424 6.46 -17.62 -24.36
C GLU A 424 7.20 -18.59 -23.43
N ASP A 425 8.19 -18.08 -22.70
CA ASP A 425 9.00 -18.89 -21.79
C ASP A 425 8.24 -19.10 -20.47
N ILE A 426 7.40 -18.14 -20.04
CA ILE A 426 6.43 -18.36 -18.95
C ILE A 426 5.52 -19.55 -19.27
N ILE A 427 4.97 -19.63 -20.48
CA ILE A 427 4.05 -20.71 -20.85
C ILE A 427 4.73 -22.08 -20.67
N LYS A 428 5.95 -22.22 -21.17
CA LYS A 428 6.72 -23.48 -21.08
C LYS A 428 7.07 -23.85 -19.65
N ASP A 429 7.43 -22.86 -18.83
CA ASP A 429 7.96 -23.10 -17.49
C ASP A 429 6.87 -23.26 -16.42
N PHE A 430 5.70 -22.62 -16.62
CA PHE A 430 4.60 -22.64 -15.65
C PHE A 430 3.54 -23.69 -15.93
N GLU A 431 3.31 -24.12 -17.18
CA GLU A 431 2.34 -25.18 -17.47
C GLU A 431 2.62 -26.48 -16.67
N PRO A 432 3.86 -26.99 -16.57
CA PRO A 432 4.15 -28.17 -15.76
C PRO A 432 3.92 -27.93 -14.26
N GLU A 433 4.17 -26.70 -13.79
CA GLU A 433 4.03 -26.31 -12.38
C GLU A 433 2.55 -26.20 -11.96
N ILE A 434 1.70 -25.65 -12.82
CA ILE A 434 0.24 -25.62 -12.63
C ILE A 434 -0.31 -27.05 -12.58
N ASN A 435 0.10 -27.89 -13.53
CA ASN A 435 -0.30 -29.29 -13.57
C ASN A 435 0.15 -30.05 -12.31
N LEU A 436 1.38 -29.82 -11.84
CA LEU A 436 1.89 -30.41 -10.62
C LEU A 436 1.10 -29.92 -9.38
N TYR A 437 0.80 -28.63 -9.31
CA TYR A 437 0.01 -28.05 -8.23
C TYR A 437 -1.38 -28.67 -8.18
N GLU A 438 -2.08 -28.71 -9.32
CA GLU A 438 -3.39 -29.36 -9.44
C GLU A 438 -3.34 -30.82 -8.98
N GLN A 439 -2.36 -31.61 -9.45
CA GLN A 439 -2.24 -33.02 -9.08
C GLN A 439 -1.96 -33.22 -7.58
N THR A 440 -1.12 -32.35 -7.00
CA THR A 440 -0.72 -32.44 -5.60
C THR A 440 -1.84 -32.00 -4.64
N PHE A 441 -2.62 -30.99 -5.04
CA PHE A 441 -3.61 -30.35 -4.18
C PHE A 441 -5.07 -30.71 -4.47
N LYS A 442 -5.43 -31.26 -5.64
CA LYS A 442 -6.80 -31.75 -5.94
C LYS A 442 -7.31 -32.81 -4.97
N ILE A 443 -6.42 -33.47 -4.23
CA ILE A 443 -6.76 -34.45 -3.19
C ILE A 443 -7.02 -33.79 -1.82
N LEU A 444 -6.38 -32.64 -1.55
CA LEU A 444 -6.48 -31.91 -0.27
C LEU A 444 -7.61 -30.87 -0.26
N HIS A 445 -7.85 -30.18 -1.39
CA HIS A 445 -8.79 -29.07 -1.49
C HIS A 445 -10.20 -29.44 -1.98
N GLN A 446 -10.61 -30.72 -1.96
CA GLN A 446 -12.01 -31.11 -2.22
C GLN A 446 -13.04 -30.49 -1.25
N ARG A 447 -12.60 -29.67 -0.29
CA ARG A 447 -13.43 -28.97 0.71
C ARG A 447 -13.32 -27.45 0.69
N GLU A 448 -12.38 -26.85 -0.05
CA GLU A 448 -12.17 -25.39 -0.04
C GLU A 448 -12.68 -24.74 -1.31
N LYS A 449 -13.47 -23.67 -1.17
CA LYS A 449 -14.07 -22.92 -2.30
C LYS A 449 -13.10 -21.91 -2.93
N THR A 450 -11.99 -21.61 -2.27
CA THR A 450 -11.04 -20.55 -2.64
C THR A 450 -9.62 -21.07 -2.51
N ASP A 451 -8.75 -20.73 -3.46
CA ASP A 451 -7.31 -21.02 -3.43
C ASP A 451 -6.56 -19.86 -4.14
N SER A 452 -6.02 -18.95 -3.33
CA SER A 452 -5.36 -17.74 -3.83
C SER A 452 -4.09 -18.03 -4.62
N LEU A 453 -3.34 -19.08 -4.27
CA LEU A 453 -2.12 -19.43 -4.98
C LEU A 453 -2.45 -20.01 -6.36
N TYR A 454 -3.40 -20.94 -6.42
CA TYR A 454 -3.87 -21.50 -7.67
C TYR A 454 -4.46 -20.45 -8.60
N ALA A 455 -5.28 -19.56 -8.05
CA ALA A 455 -5.88 -18.45 -8.78
C ALA A 455 -4.79 -17.56 -9.42
N ARG A 456 -3.79 -17.14 -8.63
CA ARG A 456 -2.65 -16.33 -9.12
C ARG A 456 -1.80 -17.07 -10.16
N LEU A 457 -1.58 -18.39 -10.02
CA LEU A 457 -0.89 -19.20 -11.02
C LEU A 457 -1.65 -19.19 -12.36
N CYS A 458 -2.95 -19.45 -12.31
CA CYS A 458 -3.82 -19.46 -13.48
C CYS A 458 -3.91 -18.08 -14.13
N GLY A 459 -4.12 -17.01 -13.35
CA GLY A 459 -4.19 -15.64 -13.87
C GLY A 459 -2.88 -15.19 -14.52
N THR A 460 -1.73 -15.55 -13.94
CA THR A 460 -0.43 -15.21 -14.52
C THR A 460 -0.16 -15.97 -15.82
N TYR A 461 -0.51 -17.25 -15.86
CA TYR A 461 -0.41 -18.07 -17.07
C TYR A 461 -1.36 -17.60 -18.17
N ALA A 462 -2.62 -17.26 -17.81
CA ALA A 462 -3.60 -16.66 -18.71
C ALA A 462 -3.10 -15.35 -19.32
N GLN A 463 -2.43 -14.51 -18.52
CA GLN A 463 -1.86 -13.28 -19.02
C GLN A 463 -0.76 -13.52 -20.06
N ALA A 464 0.11 -14.50 -19.84
CA ALA A 464 1.13 -14.89 -20.82
C ALA A 464 0.49 -15.43 -22.11
N LEU A 465 -0.52 -16.30 -22.00
CA LEU A 465 -1.30 -16.81 -23.13
C LEU A 465 -1.98 -15.68 -23.93
N ALA A 466 -2.67 -14.75 -23.25
CA ALA A 466 -3.35 -13.63 -23.88
C ALA A 466 -2.36 -12.73 -24.63
N PHE A 467 -1.18 -12.48 -24.05
CA PHE A 467 -0.13 -11.69 -24.69
C PHE A 467 0.45 -12.38 -25.92
N CYS A 468 0.83 -13.65 -25.82
CA CYS A 468 1.32 -14.44 -26.95
C CYS A 468 0.26 -14.58 -28.06
N GLY A 469 -1.01 -14.81 -27.68
CA GLY A 469 -2.14 -14.85 -28.60
C GLY A 469 -2.34 -13.52 -29.34
N SER A 470 -2.25 -12.41 -28.63
CA SER A 470 -2.33 -11.06 -29.20
C SER A 470 -1.18 -10.75 -30.15
N ILE A 471 0.06 -11.15 -29.83
CA ILE A 471 1.22 -10.92 -30.69
C ILE A 471 1.10 -11.70 -31.98
N ASN A 472 0.83 -13.00 -31.86
CA ASN A 472 0.84 -13.96 -32.96
C ASN A 472 -0.49 -14.03 -33.72
N ASN A 473 -1.47 -13.18 -33.38
CA ASN A 473 -2.84 -13.24 -33.88
C ASN A 473 -3.46 -14.65 -33.74
N ASN A 474 -3.10 -15.37 -32.66
CA ASN A 474 -3.52 -16.74 -32.42
C ASN A 474 -4.74 -16.76 -31.49
N LYS A 475 -5.93 -16.90 -32.08
CA LYS A 475 -7.20 -16.93 -31.34
C LYS A 475 -7.28 -18.09 -30.34
N LYS A 476 -6.66 -19.24 -30.62
CA LYS A 476 -6.69 -20.39 -29.71
C LYS A 476 -6.06 -20.01 -28.36
N LEU A 477 -4.88 -19.37 -28.37
CA LEU A 477 -4.23 -18.93 -27.13
C LEU A 477 -5.07 -17.89 -26.36
N ILE A 478 -5.86 -17.08 -27.05
CA ILE A 478 -6.76 -16.12 -26.41
C ILE A 478 -7.95 -16.85 -25.74
N TYR A 479 -8.50 -17.89 -26.38
CA TYR A 479 -9.51 -18.75 -25.75
C TYR A 479 -8.95 -19.52 -24.56
N ASP A 480 -7.75 -20.10 -24.67
CA ASP A 480 -7.09 -20.77 -23.56
C ASP A 480 -6.88 -19.78 -22.38
N ALA A 481 -6.50 -18.52 -22.67
CA ALA A 481 -6.39 -17.48 -21.64
C ALA A 481 -7.72 -17.17 -20.94
N ILE A 482 -8.84 -17.12 -21.68
CA ILE A 482 -10.18 -16.91 -21.11
C ILE A 482 -10.53 -18.03 -20.12
N ASP A 483 -10.23 -19.28 -20.45
CA ASP A 483 -10.47 -20.43 -19.56
C ASP A 483 -9.68 -20.28 -18.25
N TYR A 484 -8.40 -19.94 -18.32
CA TYR A 484 -7.57 -19.76 -17.12
C TYR A 484 -7.93 -18.51 -16.30
N PHE A 485 -8.33 -17.39 -16.92
CA PHE A 485 -8.87 -16.24 -16.18
C PHE A 485 -10.20 -16.59 -15.49
N SER A 486 -11.02 -17.45 -16.08
CA SER A 486 -12.25 -17.92 -15.44
C SER A 486 -11.94 -18.75 -14.19
N ILE A 487 -10.88 -19.58 -14.25
CA ILE A 487 -10.37 -20.32 -13.09
C ILE A 487 -9.85 -19.36 -12.02
N ASP A 488 -9.06 -18.34 -12.38
CA ASP A 488 -8.58 -17.32 -11.45
C ASP A 488 -9.76 -16.69 -10.67
N LEU A 489 -10.76 -16.17 -11.39
CA LEU A 489 -11.95 -15.58 -10.78
C LEU A 489 -12.76 -16.55 -9.90
N GLN A 490 -12.80 -17.84 -10.25
CA GLN A 490 -13.51 -18.85 -9.46
C GLN A 490 -12.85 -19.09 -8.10
N TYR A 491 -11.52 -19.08 -8.03
CA TYR A 491 -10.77 -19.45 -6.83
C TYR A 491 -10.29 -18.24 -6.01
N LEU A 492 -10.38 -17.01 -6.54
CA LEU A 492 -10.13 -15.78 -5.79
C LEU A 492 -11.15 -15.57 -4.65
N GLU A 493 -10.66 -14.98 -3.54
CA GLU A 493 -11.53 -14.47 -2.48
C GLU A 493 -12.45 -13.35 -2.99
N GLU A 494 -13.68 -13.28 -2.48
CA GLU A 494 -14.70 -12.33 -2.94
C GLU A 494 -14.24 -10.86 -2.85
N ASP A 495 -13.52 -10.53 -1.77
CA ASP A 495 -12.95 -9.22 -1.46
C ASP A 495 -11.49 -9.03 -1.92
N SER A 496 -10.99 -9.91 -2.80
CA SER A 496 -9.61 -9.81 -3.29
C SER A 496 -9.39 -8.54 -4.12
N GLN A 497 -8.33 -7.80 -3.78
CA GLN A 497 -7.91 -6.60 -4.54
C GLN A 497 -7.54 -6.91 -6.01
N PHE A 498 -7.22 -8.16 -6.33
CA PHE A 498 -6.80 -8.58 -7.67
C PHE A 498 -7.98 -8.88 -8.61
N LYS A 499 -9.19 -9.00 -8.07
CA LYS A 499 -10.40 -9.38 -8.81
C LYS A 499 -10.67 -8.45 -10.00
N HIS A 500 -10.60 -7.14 -9.79
CA HIS A 500 -10.86 -6.16 -10.86
C HIS A 500 -9.78 -6.16 -11.95
N GLN A 501 -8.54 -6.46 -11.57
CA GLN A 501 -7.45 -6.60 -12.53
C GLN A 501 -7.67 -7.81 -13.43
N CYS A 502 -7.99 -8.98 -12.85
CA CYS A 502 -8.32 -10.19 -13.61
C CYS A 502 -9.54 -9.96 -14.54
N LEU A 503 -10.59 -9.29 -14.05
CA LEU A 503 -11.75 -8.94 -14.88
C LEU A 503 -11.37 -8.04 -16.06
N SER A 504 -10.52 -7.04 -15.83
CA SER A 504 -10.05 -6.16 -16.90
C SER A 504 -9.22 -6.91 -17.97
N PHE A 505 -8.44 -7.92 -17.56
CA PHE A 505 -7.75 -8.81 -18.50
C PHE A 505 -8.72 -9.71 -19.27
N LEU A 506 -9.68 -10.31 -18.59
CA LEU A 506 -10.72 -11.11 -19.24
C LEU A 506 -11.49 -10.31 -20.29
N LEU A 507 -11.93 -9.10 -19.93
CA LEU A 507 -12.62 -8.19 -20.85
C LEU A 507 -11.74 -7.78 -22.03
N SER A 508 -10.45 -7.56 -21.81
CA SER A 508 -9.52 -7.30 -22.90
C SER A 508 -9.44 -8.48 -23.87
N CYS A 509 -9.57 -9.74 -23.40
CA CYS A 509 -9.60 -10.92 -24.27
C CYS A 509 -10.85 -10.92 -25.16
N TYR A 510 -12.02 -10.66 -24.57
CA TYR A 510 -13.26 -10.50 -25.34
C TYR A 510 -13.18 -9.33 -26.32
N TRP A 511 -12.54 -8.22 -25.94
CA TRP A 511 -12.29 -7.10 -26.85
C TRP A 511 -11.44 -7.51 -28.06
N MET A 512 -10.36 -8.28 -27.84
CA MET A 512 -9.51 -8.77 -28.94
C MET A 512 -10.23 -9.75 -29.87
N LEU A 513 -11.14 -10.56 -29.32
CA LEU A 513 -11.96 -11.49 -30.09
C LEU A 513 -13.20 -10.85 -30.72
N GLU A 514 -13.50 -9.60 -30.35
CA GLU A 514 -14.74 -8.89 -30.72
C GLU A 514 -16.00 -9.61 -30.21
N ASP A 515 -15.89 -10.31 -29.08
CA ASP A 515 -16.97 -11.05 -28.44
C ASP A 515 -17.79 -10.11 -27.54
N ILE A 516 -18.65 -9.32 -28.17
CA ILE A 516 -19.48 -8.31 -27.49
C ILE A 516 -20.40 -8.94 -26.44
N GLU A 517 -20.94 -10.13 -26.70
CA GLU A 517 -21.93 -10.75 -25.81
C GLU A 517 -21.29 -11.15 -24.49
N ASN A 518 -20.15 -11.84 -24.53
CA ASN A 518 -19.43 -12.17 -23.30
C ASN A 518 -18.82 -10.94 -22.64
N TYR A 519 -18.36 -9.94 -23.41
CA TYR A 519 -17.93 -8.65 -22.85
C TYR A 519 -19.05 -8.00 -22.03
N LYS A 520 -20.25 -7.84 -22.62
CA LYS A 520 -21.42 -7.23 -21.97
C LYS A 520 -21.82 -8.02 -20.72
N LYS A 521 -21.87 -9.35 -20.82
CA LYS A 521 -22.21 -10.23 -19.70
C LYS A 521 -21.27 -10.01 -18.53
N THR A 522 -19.96 -10.13 -18.75
CA THR A 522 -18.95 -9.93 -17.71
C THR A 522 -18.97 -8.50 -17.14
N PHE A 523 -19.27 -7.49 -17.96
CA PHE A 523 -19.37 -6.12 -17.48
C PHE A 523 -20.60 -5.88 -16.60
N ARG A 524 -21.75 -6.47 -16.93
CA ARG A 524 -22.98 -6.42 -16.11
C ARG A 524 -22.78 -7.04 -14.74
N ASP A 525 -22.06 -8.16 -14.67
CA ASP A 525 -21.71 -8.81 -13.41
C ASP A 525 -20.88 -7.89 -12.48
N MET A 526 -20.20 -6.87 -13.02
CA MET A 526 -19.41 -5.92 -12.24
C MET A 526 -20.16 -4.65 -11.83
N VAL A 527 -20.99 -4.09 -12.72
CA VAL A 527 -21.56 -2.73 -12.57
C VAL A 527 -23.04 -2.73 -12.26
N GLU A 528 -23.73 -3.87 -12.37
CA GLU A 528 -25.18 -4.05 -12.46
C GLU A 528 -25.69 -3.94 -13.91
N ASP A 529 -26.91 -4.47 -14.16
CA ASP A 529 -27.55 -4.44 -15.47
C ASP A 529 -27.61 -3.02 -16.04
N PHE A 530 -27.37 -2.86 -17.33
CA PHE A 530 -27.47 -1.59 -18.05
C PHE A 530 -28.06 -1.81 -19.43
N ASP A 531 -28.88 -0.86 -19.87
CA ASP A 531 -29.58 -0.93 -21.16
C ASP A 531 -28.76 -0.31 -22.30
N ASN A 532 -27.93 0.69 -22.00
CA ASN A 532 -27.10 1.39 -22.98
C ASN A 532 -25.80 1.92 -22.36
N ILE A 533 -24.90 2.36 -23.23
CA ILE A 533 -23.57 2.84 -22.85
C ILE A 533 -23.57 4.14 -22.02
N ASP A 534 -24.55 5.03 -22.19
CA ASP A 534 -24.67 6.26 -21.38
C ASP A 534 -25.02 5.93 -19.92
N GLU A 535 -25.97 5.01 -19.72
CA GLU A 535 -26.35 4.52 -18.39
C GLU A 535 -25.17 3.86 -17.68
N LEU A 536 -24.38 3.08 -18.43
CA LEU A 536 -23.20 2.42 -17.92
C LEU A 536 -22.18 3.41 -17.33
N LEU A 537 -21.85 4.46 -18.08
CA LEU A 537 -20.94 5.51 -17.59
C LEU A 537 -21.48 6.17 -16.32
N HIS A 538 -22.78 6.46 -16.31
CA HIS A 538 -23.42 7.10 -15.17
C HIS A 538 -23.37 6.24 -13.90
N LYS A 539 -23.56 4.93 -14.04
CA LYS A 539 -23.45 3.98 -12.93
C LYS A 539 -22.04 3.92 -12.38
N ILE A 540 -21.02 3.81 -13.24
CA ILE A 540 -19.60 3.83 -12.81
C ILE A 540 -19.26 5.15 -12.10
N GLU A 541 -19.75 6.28 -12.62
CA GLU A 541 -19.52 7.60 -12.02
C GLU A 541 -20.11 7.71 -10.61
N LYS A 542 -21.35 7.22 -10.41
CA LYS A 542 -22.05 7.30 -9.13
C LYS A 542 -21.66 6.22 -8.12
N ALA A 543 -21.03 5.13 -8.57
CA ALA A 543 -20.62 4.03 -7.70
C ALA A 543 -19.61 4.49 -6.63
N ARG A 544 -19.82 4.03 -5.40
CA ARG A 544 -18.95 4.26 -4.24
C ARG A 544 -17.85 3.21 -4.21
N LEU A 545 -16.86 3.38 -5.07
CA LEU A 545 -15.76 2.43 -5.27
C LEU A 545 -14.45 3.01 -4.76
N SER A 546 -13.48 2.13 -4.50
CA SER A 546 -12.09 2.56 -4.34
C SER A 546 -11.59 3.25 -5.62
N GLU A 547 -10.60 4.12 -5.50
CA GLU A 547 -10.09 4.86 -6.66
C GLU A 547 -9.55 3.91 -7.75
N ASN A 548 -8.77 2.90 -7.37
CA ASN A 548 -8.20 1.94 -8.30
C ASN A 548 -9.29 1.12 -9.02
N GLU A 549 -10.29 0.63 -8.29
CA GLU A 549 -11.41 -0.09 -8.88
C GLU A 549 -12.17 0.79 -9.88
N LYS A 550 -12.39 2.06 -9.53
CA LYS A 550 -13.06 3.00 -10.42
C LYS A 550 -12.29 3.22 -11.73
N ILE A 551 -10.97 3.29 -11.67
CA ILE A 551 -10.15 3.43 -12.88
C ILE A 551 -10.19 2.19 -13.75
N PHE A 552 -10.14 0.98 -13.18
CA PHE A 552 -10.29 -0.25 -13.97
C PHE A 552 -11.65 -0.30 -14.68
N ARG A 553 -12.75 -0.01 -13.98
CA ARG A 553 -14.09 0.05 -14.59
C ARG A 553 -14.17 1.11 -15.70
N LEU A 554 -13.54 2.27 -15.52
CA LEU A 554 -13.50 3.31 -16.54
C LEU A 554 -12.66 2.89 -17.76
N LEU A 555 -11.52 2.23 -17.55
CA LEU A 555 -10.69 1.67 -18.61
C LEU A 555 -11.47 0.63 -19.44
N ASP A 556 -12.15 -0.28 -18.76
CA ASP A 556 -12.96 -1.30 -19.43
C ASP A 556 -14.17 -0.69 -20.14
N PHE A 557 -14.76 0.37 -19.59
CA PHE A 557 -15.77 1.16 -20.27
C PHE A 557 -15.22 1.81 -21.55
N MET A 558 -13.97 2.30 -21.57
CA MET A 558 -13.34 2.85 -22.78
C MET A 558 -13.23 1.80 -23.89
N ARG A 559 -12.78 0.59 -23.55
CA ARG A 559 -12.66 -0.51 -24.51
C ARG A 559 -14.02 -0.93 -25.06
N TYR A 560 -15.06 -0.95 -24.21
CA TYR A 560 -16.43 -1.21 -24.65
C TYR A 560 -16.95 -0.13 -25.59
N ALA A 561 -16.77 1.14 -25.25
CA ALA A 561 -17.16 2.27 -26.09
C ALA A 561 -16.43 2.26 -27.44
N GLU A 562 -15.16 1.86 -27.44
CA GLU A 562 -14.39 1.71 -28.66
C GLU A 562 -14.97 0.61 -29.57
N LEU A 563 -15.33 -0.55 -29.02
CA LEU A 563 -16.01 -1.60 -29.80
C LEU A 563 -17.36 -1.14 -30.33
N ALA A 564 -18.13 -0.46 -29.49
CA ALA A 564 -19.48 -0.01 -29.81
C ALA A 564 -19.49 0.96 -31.00
N GLU A 565 -18.58 1.93 -30.99
CA GLU A 565 -18.40 2.89 -32.08
C GLU A 565 -17.76 2.23 -33.32
N ARG A 566 -16.81 1.30 -33.14
CA ARG A 566 -16.14 0.60 -34.26
C ARG A 566 -17.07 -0.35 -35.01
N LEU A 567 -18.03 -0.95 -34.32
CA LEU A 567 -18.98 -1.92 -34.87
C LEU A 567 -20.39 -1.33 -35.06
N ASP A 568 -20.56 -0.03 -34.79
CA ASP A 568 -21.78 0.77 -34.97
C ASP A 568 -23.06 0.14 -34.39
N PHE A 569 -23.00 -0.29 -33.13
CA PHE A 569 -24.16 -0.90 -32.44
C PHE A 569 -24.68 -0.12 -31.22
N ASP A 570 -23.87 0.77 -30.64
CA ASP A 570 -24.27 1.66 -29.53
C ASP A 570 -23.31 2.87 -29.52
N ASN A 571 -23.84 4.09 -29.36
CA ASN A 571 -23.06 5.31 -29.54
C ASN A 571 -23.23 6.25 -28.35
N LEU A 572 -22.12 6.85 -27.91
CA LEU A 572 -22.14 7.72 -26.73
C LEU A 572 -22.85 9.05 -27.01
N SER A 573 -23.71 9.52 -26.09
CA SER A 573 -24.30 10.86 -26.23
C SER A 573 -23.24 11.97 -26.08
N ALA A 574 -23.51 13.14 -26.69
CA ALA A 574 -22.64 14.31 -26.54
C ALA A 574 -22.40 14.71 -25.08
N LYS A 575 -23.40 14.50 -24.21
CA LYS A 575 -23.30 14.74 -22.76
C LYS A 575 -22.28 13.79 -22.12
N SER A 576 -22.37 12.49 -22.39
CA SER A 576 -21.45 11.49 -21.85
C SER A 576 -20.03 11.65 -22.39
N LYS A 577 -19.87 12.07 -23.66
CA LYS A 577 -18.55 12.42 -24.23
C LYS A 577 -17.88 13.53 -23.42
N LYS A 578 -18.65 14.53 -22.99
CA LYS A 578 -18.17 15.60 -22.10
C LYS A 578 -17.89 15.13 -20.68
N THR A 579 -18.73 14.27 -20.11
CA THR A 579 -18.49 13.66 -18.79
C THR A 579 -17.17 12.91 -18.76
N LEU A 580 -16.89 12.13 -19.80
CA LEU A 580 -15.67 11.35 -19.91
C LEU A 580 -14.40 12.23 -19.91
N LEU A 581 -14.44 13.36 -20.62
CA LEU A 581 -13.36 14.35 -20.58
C LEU A 581 -13.14 14.90 -19.16
N GLY A 582 -14.21 15.28 -18.46
CA GLY A 582 -14.12 15.78 -17.09
C GLY A 582 -13.56 14.76 -16.09
N LEU A 583 -13.89 13.47 -16.27
CA LEU A 583 -13.28 12.39 -15.49
C LEU A 583 -11.77 12.28 -15.74
N THR A 584 -11.32 12.58 -16.95
CA THR A 584 -9.91 12.44 -17.32
C THR A 584 -9.05 13.57 -16.76
N GLU A 585 -9.58 14.80 -16.76
CA GLU A 585 -8.94 15.94 -16.11
C GLU A 585 -8.73 15.70 -14.61
N LYS A 586 -9.70 15.06 -13.95
CA LYS A 586 -9.62 14.68 -12.53
C LYS A 586 -8.44 13.76 -12.20
N TYR A 587 -8.04 12.89 -13.13
CA TYR A 587 -6.98 11.89 -12.92
C TYR A 587 -5.64 12.26 -13.58
N SER A 588 -5.53 13.45 -14.17
CA SER A 588 -4.34 13.91 -14.89
C SER A 588 -3.05 13.91 -14.06
N ASN A 589 -3.13 14.21 -12.76
CA ASN A 589 -1.98 14.20 -11.85
C ASN A 589 -1.38 12.80 -11.60
N LYS A 590 -2.12 11.73 -11.95
CA LYS A 590 -1.67 10.34 -11.85
C LYS A 590 -1.49 9.69 -13.23
N ALA A 591 -1.65 10.45 -14.32
CA ALA A 591 -1.73 9.94 -15.69
C ALA A 591 -0.57 9.00 -16.05
N ILE A 592 0.63 9.26 -15.55
CA ILE A 592 1.82 8.45 -15.81
C ILE A 592 1.80 7.06 -15.16
N TYR A 593 1.04 6.84 -14.08
CA TYR A 593 1.05 5.58 -13.33
C TYR A 593 0.05 4.56 -13.88
N TYR A 594 0.32 3.27 -13.71
CA TYR A 594 -0.67 2.21 -13.98
C TYR A 594 -1.80 2.23 -12.93
N PRO A 595 -3.07 1.97 -13.29
CA PRO A 595 -3.64 1.79 -14.64
C PRO A 595 -4.08 3.09 -15.34
N TYR A 596 -3.80 4.26 -14.75
CA TYR A 596 -4.21 5.57 -15.27
C TYR A 596 -3.66 5.84 -16.67
N ASN A 597 -2.41 5.46 -16.95
CA ASN A 597 -1.79 5.64 -18.25
C ASN A 597 -2.54 4.91 -19.37
N LEU A 598 -3.05 3.69 -19.10
CA LEU A 598 -3.90 2.97 -20.04
C LEU A 598 -5.24 3.67 -20.21
N PHE A 599 -5.87 4.11 -19.13
CA PHE A 599 -7.12 4.88 -19.20
C PHE A 599 -6.96 6.14 -20.08
N ILE A 600 -5.85 6.88 -19.91
CA ILE A 600 -5.51 8.05 -20.73
C ILE A 600 -5.31 7.67 -22.20
N LYS A 601 -4.54 6.60 -22.48
CA LYS A 601 -4.31 6.07 -23.83
C LYS A 601 -5.61 5.76 -24.55
N TRP A 602 -6.51 5.02 -23.90
CA TRP A 602 -7.78 4.60 -24.50
C TRP A 602 -8.75 5.76 -24.67
N ASN A 603 -8.80 6.70 -23.73
CA ASN A 603 -9.64 7.88 -23.91
C ASN A 603 -9.12 8.76 -25.06
N ALA A 604 -7.80 8.91 -25.24
CA ALA A 604 -7.24 9.63 -26.37
C ALA A 604 -7.69 9.05 -27.72
N LEU A 605 -7.74 7.72 -27.85
CA LEU A 605 -8.29 7.05 -29.05
C LEU A 605 -9.77 7.44 -29.27
N LEU A 606 -10.60 7.38 -28.23
CA LEU A 606 -12.02 7.74 -28.36
C LEU A 606 -12.20 9.22 -28.74
N GLN A 607 -11.46 10.14 -28.13
CA GLN A 607 -11.51 11.56 -28.49
C GLN A 607 -11.12 11.78 -29.96
N PHE A 608 -10.12 11.06 -30.44
CA PHE A 608 -9.75 11.10 -31.86
C PHE A 608 -10.90 10.60 -32.75
N ARG A 609 -11.53 9.46 -32.43
CA ARG A 609 -12.71 8.96 -33.15
C ARG A 609 -13.89 9.93 -33.15
N TYR A 610 -14.06 10.70 -32.08
CA TYR A 610 -15.09 11.75 -31.97
C TYR A 610 -14.74 13.05 -32.73
N GLY A 611 -13.60 13.10 -33.42
CA GLY A 611 -13.13 14.29 -34.13
C GLY A 611 -12.53 15.37 -33.22
N CYS A 612 -12.26 15.06 -31.95
CA CYS A 612 -11.64 15.97 -30.97
C CYS A 612 -10.12 15.82 -30.94
N THR A 613 -9.45 15.98 -32.08
CA THR A 613 -8.00 15.80 -32.27
C THR A 613 -7.15 16.55 -31.25
N GLU A 614 -7.45 17.84 -30.99
CA GLU A 614 -6.70 18.65 -30.03
C GLU A 614 -6.73 18.04 -28.61
N LYS A 615 -7.89 17.50 -28.20
CA LYS A 615 -8.05 16.84 -26.91
C LYS A 615 -7.33 15.51 -26.85
N ALA A 616 -7.37 14.71 -27.91
CA ALA A 616 -6.59 13.48 -27.99
C ALA A 616 -5.09 13.76 -27.80
N MET A 617 -4.57 14.81 -28.46
CA MET A 617 -3.17 15.24 -28.33
C MET A 617 -2.82 15.70 -26.91
N GLN A 618 -3.67 16.54 -26.29
CA GLN A 618 -3.47 16.99 -24.90
C GLN A 618 -3.40 15.82 -23.92
N LEU A 619 -4.21 14.78 -24.12
CA LEU A 619 -4.19 13.58 -23.28
C LEU A 619 -2.91 12.78 -23.45
N LEU A 620 -2.45 12.55 -24.68
CA LEU A 620 -1.24 11.78 -24.94
C LEU A 620 0.01 12.47 -24.40
N GLN A 621 0.05 13.81 -24.40
CA GLN A 621 1.12 14.60 -23.77
C GLN A 621 1.25 14.39 -22.26
N LEU A 622 0.23 13.88 -21.58
CA LEU A 622 0.32 13.57 -20.15
C LEU A 622 1.15 12.30 -19.87
N ILE A 623 1.38 11.48 -20.89
CA ILE A 623 2.03 10.16 -20.77
C ILE A 623 3.18 9.96 -21.77
N ASP A 624 3.63 11.02 -22.46
CA ASP A 624 4.67 10.98 -23.49
C ASP A 624 6.10 10.99 -22.93
N LYS A 625 6.26 11.11 -21.61
CA LYS A 625 7.56 11.12 -20.93
C LYS A 625 7.65 9.99 -19.89
N PRO A 626 8.71 9.18 -19.93
CA PRO A 626 8.93 8.17 -18.91
C PRO A 626 9.33 8.82 -17.58
N ILE A 627 8.93 8.20 -16.47
CA ILE A 627 9.24 8.70 -15.11
C ILE A 627 10.49 8.06 -14.51
N ASP A 628 10.92 6.92 -15.06
CA ASP A 628 12.15 6.22 -14.71
C ASP A 628 12.63 5.38 -15.92
N ASN A 629 13.67 4.57 -15.72
CA ASN A 629 14.23 3.70 -16.75
C ASN A 629 13.50 2.36 -16.90
N SER A 630 12.35 2.15 -16.25
CA SER A 630 11.52 0.97 -16.44
C SER A 630 11.08 0.88 -17.90
N ILE A 631 11.21 -0.32 -18.46
CA ILE A 631 10.72 -0.64 -19.81
C ILE A 631 9.25 -0.27 -19.99
N PHE A 632 8.43 -0.37 -18.93
CA PHE A 632 7.02 -0.04 -18.97
C PHE A 632 6.75 1.43 -19.31
N TYR A 633 7.41 2.35 -18.59
CA TYR A 633 7.19 3.78 -18.80
C TYR A 633 7.83 4.25 -20.11
N GLN A 634 8.97 3.66 -20.50
CA GLN A 634 9.56 3.88 -21.82
C GLN A 634 8.60 3.46 -22.94
N MET A 635 7.97 2.29 -22.82
CA MET A 635 7.02 1.79 -23.81
C MET A 635 5.72 2.59 -23.86
N THR A 636 5.19 2.98 -22.70
CA THR A 636 4.00 3.84 -22.61
C THR A 636 4.24 5.16 -23.35
N ALA A 637 5.39 5.80 -23.08
CA ALA A 637 5.79 7.03 -23.73
C ALA A 637 5.98 6.85 -25.24
N ALA A 638 6.63 5.77 -25.68
CA ALA A 638 6.81 5.47 -27.09
C ALA A 638 5.46 5.29 -27.82
N ILE A 639 4.54 4.50 -27.25
CA ILE A 639 3.20 4.29 -27.82
C ILE A 639 2.42 5.60 -27.89
N ALA A 640 2.47 6.43 -26.84
CA ALA A 640 1.78 7.72 -26.83
C ALA A 640 2.29 8.63 -27.98
N LYS A 641 3.61 8.72 -28.17
CA LYS A 641 4.20 9.48 -29.28
C LYS A 641 3.83 8.91 -30.64
N MET A 642 3.82 7.58 -30.79
CA MET A 642 3.38 6.93 -32.03
C MET A 642 1.92 7.27 -32.36
N MET A 643 1.04 7.26 -31.36
CA MET A 643 -0.35 7.69 -31.52
C MET A 643 -0.43 9.16 -31.93
N MET A 644 0.28 10.05 -31.24
CA MET A 644 0.32 11.49 -31.56
C MET A 644 0.72 11.73 -33.02
N ARG A 645 1.79 11.09 -33.50
CA ARG A 645 2.24 11.23 -34.89
C ARG A 645 1.22 10.73 -35.92
N THR A 646 0.55 9.63 -35.59
CA THR A 646 -0.49 9.06 -36.43
C THR A 646 -1.70 10.00 -36.52
N ILE A 647 -2.07 10.64 -35.41
CA ILE A 647 -3.13 11.65 -35.34
C ILE A 647 -2.74 12.92 -36.12
N GLU A 648 -1.49 13.39 -36.01
CA GLU A 648 -0.96 14.58 -36.69
C GLU A 648 -0.80 14.41 -38.21
N GLN A 649 -0.88 13.18 -38.70
CA GLN A 649 -0.53 12.83 -40.07
C GLN A 649 0.89 13.25 -40.48
N ASN A 650 1.85 13.17 -39.54
CA ASN A 650 3.24 13.54 -39.77
C ASN A 650 4.10 12.36 -40.24
N ASN A 651 4.49 12.37 -41.52
CA ASN A 651 5.27 11.32 -42.19
C ASN A 651 6.78 11.39 -41.94
N GLN A 652 7.27 12.36 -41.15
CA GLN A 652 8.68 12.47 -40.84
C GLN A 652 9.13 11.39 -39.85
N ARG A 653 10.38 10.94 -40.02
CA ARG A 653 11.02 10.04 -39.06
C ARG A 653 11.10 10.74 -37.71
N ASP A 654 10.65 10.07 -36.66
CA ASP A 654 10.85 10.53 -35.30
C ASP A 654 12.10 9.86 -34.71
N GLU A 655 13.19 10.62 -34.60
CA GLU A 655 14.46 10.11 -34.08
C GLU A 655 14.35 9.66 -32.62
N GLU A 656 13.48 10.28 -31.83
CA GLU A 656 13.33 9.96 -30.41
C GLU A 656 12.62 8.61 -30.22
N ILE A 657 11.52 8.37 -30.94
CA ILE A 657 10.82 7.07 -30.95
C ILE A 657 11.74 5.98 -31.52
N SER A 658 12.41 6.28 -32.64
CA SER A 658 13.34 5.36 -33.30
C SER A 658 14.48 4.94 -32.36
N ASN A 659 15.08 5.91 -31.64
CA ASN A 659 16.11 5.64 -30.66
C ASN A 659 15.57 4.82 -29.47
N THR A 660 14.37 5.13 -28.99
CA THR A 660 13.73 4.37 -27.91
C THR A 660 13.53 2.91 -28.30
N ILE A 661 12.94 2.64 -29.48
CA ILE A 661 12.74 1.27 -29.97
C ILE A 661 14.08 0.56 -30.18
N LYS A 662 15.08 1.24 -30.76
CA LYS A 662 16.42 0.68 -30.94
C LYS A 662 17.08 0.30 -29.61
N ILE A 663 16.97 1.15 -28.60
CA ILE A 663 17.47 0.88 -27.24
C ILE A 663 16.73 -0.34 -26.68
N LEU A 664 15.41 -0.34 -26.71
CA LEU A 664 14.60 -1.45 -26.18
C LEU A 664 14.90 -2.79 -26.89
N ARG A 665 15.08 -2.80 -28.21
CA ARG A 665 15.45 -4.02 -28.97
C ARG A 665 16.84 -4.53 -28.62
N SER A 666 17.76 -3.65 -28.26
CA SER A 666 19.12 -4.02 -27.89
C SER A 666 19.24 -4.48 -26.43
N GLN A 667 18.41 -3.92 -25.53
CA GLN A 667 18.44 -4.24 -24.10
C GLN A 667 17.54 -5.44 -23.73
N TYR A 668 16.45 -5.69 -24.46
CA TYR A 668 15.43 -6.66 -24.07
C TYR A 668 15.13 -7.68 -25.20
N PRO A 669 15.65 -8.92 -25.11
CA PRO A 669 15.52 -9.93 -26.16
C PRO A 669 14.07 -10.29 -26.52
N GLY A 670 13.15 -10.34 -25.55
CA GLY A 670 11.73 -10.59 -25.84
C GLY A 670 11.07 -9.41 -26.55
N PHE A 671 11.50 -8.18 -26.26
CA PHE A 671 11.01 -6.99 -26.96
C PHE A 671 11.45 -6.99 -28.43
N LYS A 672 12.65 -7.48 -28.74
CA LYS A 672 13.09 -7.64 -30.14
C LYS A 672 12.13 -8.53 -30.93
N ARG A 673 11.75 -9.70 -30.38
CA ARG A 673 10.77 -10.62 -30.99
C ARG A 673 9.41 -9.95 -31.15
N PHE A 674 8.94 -9.24 -30.12
CA PHE A 674 7.71 -8.47 -30.18
C PHE A 674 7.72 -7.42 -31.28
N ALA A 675 8.80 -6.63 -31.37
CA ALA A 675 8.97 -5.60 -32.36
C ALA A 675 8.99 -6.18 -33.78
N GLU A 676 9.65 -7.30 -34.00
CA GLU A 676 9.66 -8.01 -35.29
C GLU A 676 8.27 -8.53 -35.65
N ALA A 677 7.56 -9.18 -34.72
CA ALA A 677 6.21 -9.68 -34.94
C ALA A 677 5.17 -8.57 -35.21
N LYS A 678 5.39 -7.38 -34.65
CA LYS A 678 4.55 -6.20 -34.85
C LYS A 678 5.11 -5.22 -35.89
N ASN A 679 6.10 -5.60 -36.70
CA ASN A 679 6.70 -4.72 -37.72
C ASN A 679 7.13 -3.33 -37.18
N LEU A 680 7.61 -3.27 -35.93
CA LEU A 680 8.16 -2.08 -35.29
C LEU A 680 9.65 -1.98 -35.62
N SER A 681 9.99 -1.19 -36.65
CA SER A 681 11.37 -0.98 -37.09
C SER A 681 12.06 0.18 -36.37
N ASP A 682 13.40 0.23 -36.42
CA ASP A 682 14.22 1.34 -35.92
C ASP A 682 14.10 2.62 -36.78
N ASP A 683 13.31 2.57 -37.86
CA ASP A 683 12.95 3.69 -38.72
C ASP A 683 11.41 3.83 -38.70
N VAL A 684 10.87 4.28 -37.56
CA VAL A 684 9.41 4.44 -37.42
C VAL A 684 8.95 5.57 -38.32
N LYS A 685 8.29 5.19 -39.43
CA LYS A 685 7.55 6.07 -40.32
C LYS A 685 6.05 5.86 -40.11
N GLN A 686 5.29 6.94 -40.26
CA GLN A 686 3.84 6.97 -40.08
C GLN A 686 3.08 5.97 -40.98
N ASN A 687 3.62 5.61 -42.15
CA ASN A 687 2.95 4.71 -43.11
C ASN A 687 2.93 3.22 -42.71
N ASN A 688 3.51 2.84 -41.58
CA ASN A 688 3.67 1.42 -41.24
C ASN A 688 2.57 0.87 -40.33
N HIS A 689 1.82 1.72 -39.62
CA HIS A 689 0.82 1.30 -38.62
C HIS A 689 -0.38 2.26 -38.57
N THR A 690 -1.58 1.70 -38.47
CA THR A 690 -2.82 2.41 -38.16
C THR A 690 -2.90 2.77 -36.66
N ILE A 691 -3.73 3.74 -36.27
CA ILE A 691 -3.89 4.08 -34.85
C ILE A 691 -4.45 2.89 -34.06
N GLU A 692 -5.28 2.06 -34.70
CA GLU A 692 -5.80 0.80 -34.15
C GLU A 692 -4.69 -0.21 -33.87
N GLU A 693 -3.73 -0.36 -34.79
CA GLU A 693 -2.57 -1.23 -34.61
C GLU A 693 -1.67 -0.74 -33.47
N ILE A 694 -1.51 0.58 -33.32
CA ILE A 694 -0.70 1.20 -32.26
C ILE A 694 -1.36 1.06 -30.89
N VAL A 695 -2.67 1.31 -30.77
CA VAL A 695 -3.37 1.19 -29.48
C VAL A 695 -3.36 -0.25 -28.96
N ARG A 696 -3.37 -1.23 -29.89
CA ARG A 696 -3.21 -2.66 -29.62
C ARG A 696 -1.81 -3.03 -29.13
N LEU A 697 -0.80 -2.16 -29.26
CA LEU A 697 0.46 -2.34 -28.58
C LEU A 697 0.21 -2.16 -27.08
N MET A 698 0.44 -3.22 -26.30
CA MET A 698 0.13 -3.33 -24.87
C MET A 698 -1.38 -3.16 -24.56
N PRO A 699 -2.22 -4.15 -24.93
CA PRO A 699 -3.63 -4.15 -24.53
C PRO A 699 -3.80 -4.43 -23.03
N TYR A 700 -2.80 -5.09 -22.42
CA TYR A 700 -2.70 -5.52 -21.03
C TYR A 700 -1.49 -4.87 -20.38
N TYR A 701 -1.50 -4.81 -19.04
CA TYR A 701 -0.30 -4.59 -18.27
C TYR A 701 -0.20 -5.60 -17.14
N TYR A 702 1.03 -5.93 -16.76
CA TYR A 702 1.41 -6.81 -15.66
C TYR A 702 1.89 -5.96 -14.48
N SER A 703 1.23 -6.03 -13.32
CA SER A 703 1.66 -5.31 -12.11
C SER A 703 1.89 -6.26 -10.95
#